data_AF-K1UX01-F1
#
_entry.id   AF-K1UX01-F1
#
_cell.length_a   1.000
_cell.length_b   1.000
_cell.length_c   1.000
_cell.angle_alpha   90.00
_cell.angle_beta   90.00
_cell.angle_gamma   90.00
#
_symmetry.space_group_name_H-M   'P 1'
#
loop_
_entity.id
_entity.type
_entity.pdbx_description
1 polymer ?
#
loop_
_entity_poly.entity_id
_entity_poly.type
_entity_poly.pdbx_seq_one_letter_code
_entity_poly.pdbx_strand_id
1 'polypeptide(L)'
;MIKMNSQDLTLLSEGQIWGNDSESQLEVIRKYGTKAAITDLCVLTGSYLCEDTDYNIDEDKSLTGRTSWFWTRSDDGNNDVRTAEEDGIRHIKCRYKRHGAVRPALQSSVIFSQISPNRVRGYNETEEVEYGEYPQNAADSRMQSILEAEYILKAEYNRGMNKTGRSYTFDSVKYDDYNTGFKPVTYEEYEYQGKEYIRIKANSVFGGKRFLLSNGVKYRNGDYVWVEVSPVKWLIDDRTGILISKKGLVSGIRFLDKNTNYKGDFDRTEMKEYLDRYMLRDLTQTVTFTRVQDMTPEEKAQFEEEQKQAERRRNPYGLKFGQVSEEEIIRGAIESGVAVFLHGPSSEGKSARVKQIDPTCEIIYLRNATPESLNGKSVYNGSTGEMMDVPPTWLKKLQEKCEKEPNRLHVVFFDEITNALPSIQGIAFNIVLDREVNGIWKLPENARIVAAGNDMKDSLAANQLAEPLFNRFAHVYIKTTTEGWLKWASEHNIHPAIYSYIAYKKGETLRSKYDGKKPNADPRKWEMASKMLYATGCPEMLRALVGEDITREFVEFCKQQVITLDDVINGNYTDRDMQALNTAERYATTMELARVDDDNLEKVRGFVTGLGAEFGAIFDALWTHGDESKLERLAEAKLAEMPGGGIRR
;
A
#
# COMPACT_ATOMS: atom_id res chain seq x y z
N MET A 1 12.80 24.65 -3.58
CA MET A 1 12.03 23.93 -2.54
C MET A 1 11.08 22.99 -3.25
N ILE A 2 11.40 21.70 -3.22
CA ILE A 2 10.60 20.65 -3.86
C ILE A 2 9.54 20.22 -2.84
N LYS A 3 8.25 20.36 -3.16
CA LYS A 3 7.16 19.75 -2.37
C LYS A 3 7.26 18.23 -2.54
N MET A 4 7.86 17.55 -1.57
CA MET A 4 7.72 16.10 -1.40
C MET A 4 6.24 15.78 -1.11
N ASN A 5 5.72 14.70 -1.71
CA ASN A 5 4.45 14.03 -1.40
C ASN A 5 3.76 14.51 -0.11
N SER A 6 2.94 15.56 -0.18
CA SER A 6 2.36 16.13 1.04
C SER A 6 1.10 15.37 1.41
N GLN A 7 1.23 14.43 2.34
CA GLN A 7 0.11 14.08 3.21
C GLN A 7 -0.35 15.39 3.87
N ASP A 8 -1.60 15.79 3.63
CA ASP A 8 -2.11 17.09 4.08
C ASP A 8 -3.22 16.90 5.10
N LEU A 9 -2.93 17.19 6.37
CA LEU A 9 -3.96 17.28 7.41
C LEU A 9 -4.64 18.65 7.34
N THR A 10 -5.97 18.62 7.34
CA THR A 10 -6.80 19.81 7.28
C THR A 10 -8.04 19.66 8.15
N LEU A 11 -8.95 20.62 8.09
CA LEU A 11 -10.29 20.55 8.66
C LEU A 11 -11.33 20.62 7.56
N LEU A 12 -12.50 20.02 7.78
CA LEU A 12 -13.61 20.18 6.85
C LEU A 12 -14.07 21.65 6.79
N SER A 13 -14.55 22.08 5.62
CA SER A 13 -15.27 23.34 5.46
C SER A 13 -16.74 23.18 5.90
N GLU A 14 -17.45 24.30 6.08
CA GLU A 14 -18.89 24.27 6.31
C GLU A 14 -19.66 23.65 5.14
N GLY A 15 -19.19 23.85 3.91
CA GLY A 15 -19.79 23.27 2.69
C GLY A 15 -19.67 21.75 2.66
N GLN A 16 -18.53 21.21 3.07
CA GLN A 16 -18.33 19.76 3.19
C GLN A 16 -19.23 19.13 4.27
N ILE A 17 -19.55 19.85 5.35
CA ILE A 17 -20.36 19.32 6.47
C ILE A 17 -21.86 19.45 6.20
N TRP A 18 -22.35 20.60 5.75
CA TRP A 18 -23.78 20.89 5.61
C TRP A 18 -24.25 21.13 4.18
N GLY A 19 -23.33 21.33 3.23
CA GLY A 19 -23.63 21.80 1.88
C GLY A 19 -23.92 23.30 1.84
N ASN A 20 -23.48 23.96 0.77
CA ASN A 20 -23.85 25.33 0.45
C ASN A 20 -23.82 25.57 -1.08
N ASP A 21 -24.07 26.80 -1.52
CA ASP A 21 -24.15 27.15 -2.94
C ASP A 21 -22.84 26.95 -3.71
N SER A 22 -21.70 26.89 -3.01
CA SER A 22 -20.35 26.78 -3.60
C SER A 22 -19.73 25.39 -3.46
N GLU A 23 -20.17 24.58 -2.50
CA GLU A 23 -19.56 23.30 -2.16
C GLU A 23 -20.61 22.31 -1.66
N SER A 24 -20.62 21.12 -2.25
CA SER A 24 -21.56 20.06 -1.89
C SER A 24 -21.18 19.39 -0.57
N GLN A 25 -22.20 19.00 0.20
CA GLN A 25 -22.02 18.14 1.37
C GLN A 25 -21.37 16.81 0.96
N LEU A 26 -20.39 16.36 1.75
CA LEU A 26 -19.74 15.07 1.56
C LEU A 26 -20.76 13.93 1.74
N GLU A 27 -20.67 12.92 0.88
CA GLU A 27 -21.61 11.79 0.89
C GLU A 27 -21.48 11.01 2.19
N VAL A 28 -20.25 10.82 2.66
CA VAL A 28 -20.00 10.12 3.93
C VAL A 28 -20.57 10.87 5.13
N ILE A 29 -20.56 12.21 5.13
CA ILE A 29 -21.16 13.02 6.21
C ILE A 29 -22.68 12.97 6.13
N ARG A 30 -23.26 12.94 4.93
CA ARG A 30 -24.70 12.75 4.76
C ARG A 30 -25.17 11.39 5.32
N LYS A 31 -24.36 10.34 5.16
CA LYS A 31 -24.64 9.00 5.70
C LYS A 31 -24.37 8.93 7.20
N TYR A 32 -23.20 9.35 7.67
CA TYR A 32 -22.79 9.22 9.07
C TYR A 32 -23.55 10.18 10.01
N GLY A 33 -23.80 11.41 9.55
CA GLY A 33 -24.28 12.53 10.38
C GLY A 33 -23.18 13.56 10.67
N THR A 34 -23.61 14.75 11.11
CA THR A 34 -22.71 15.88 11.39
C THR A 34 -22.14 15.87 12.81
N LYS A 35 -22.79 15.16 13.74
CA LYS A 35 -22.27 14.92 15.09
C LYS A 35 -21.03 14.03 15.06
N ALA A 36 -20.11 14.25 15.99
CA ALA A 36 -19.01 13.34 16.25
C ALA A 36 -18.70 13.28 17.73
N ALA A 37 -18.26 12.10 18.19
CA ALA A 37 -17.74 11.96 19.54
C ALA A 37 -16.32 12.55 19.64
N ILE A 38 -15.90 12.84 20.87
CA ILE A 38 -14.53 13.23 21.18
C ILE A 38 -13.83 12.18 22.03
N THR A 39 -12.52 12.11 21.89
CA THR A 39 -11.64 11.28 22.74
C THR A 39 -11.53 11.85 24.15
N ASP A 40 -11.16 11.04 25.15
CA ASP A 40 -10.81 11.59 26.47
C ASP A 40 -9.59 12.53 26.38
N LEU A 41 -8.69 12.30 25.42
CA LEU A 41 -7.58 13.21 25.13
C LEU A 41 -8.09 14.63 24.80
N CYS A 42 -9.15 14.77 24.00
CA CYS A 42 -9.78 16.08 23.76
C CYS A 42 -10.19 16.76 25.07
N VAL A 43 -10.86 16.02 25.97
CA VAL A 43 -11.33 16.56 27.26
C VAL A 43 -10.13 16.99 28.12
N LEU A 44 -9.08 16.16 28.16
CA LEU A 44 -7.85 16.40 28.92
C LEU A 44 -7.04 17.58 28.39
N THR A 45 -7.14 17.90 27.10
CA THR A 45 -6.38 18.97 26.43
C THR A 45 -7.14 20.28 26.30
N GLY A 46 -8.42 20.34 26.67
CA GLY A 46 -9.14 21.61 26.76
C GLY A 46 -10.52 21.66 26.12
N SER A 47 -11.03 20.55 25.59
CA SER A 47 -12.32 20.53 24.91
C SER A 47 -13.48 20.76 25.89
N TYR A 48 -14.50 21.48 25.42
CA TYR A 48 -15.84 21.33 25.99
C TYR A 48 -16.31 19.88 25.84
N LEU A 49 -17.19 19.42 26.72
CA LEU A 49 -17.77 18.08 26.67
C LEU A 49 -19.24 18.19 27.05
N CYS A 50 -20.12 17.76 26.16
CA CYS A 50 -21.53 17.67 26.50
C CYS A 50 -21.74 16.49 27.46
N GLU A 51 -22.19 16.78 28.69
CA GLU A 51 -22.47 15.75 29.69
C GLU A 51 -23.86 15.12 29.50
N ASP A 52 -24.73 15.78 28.73
CA ASP A 52 -26.06 15.26 28.41
C ASP A 52 -25.95 14.17 27.34
N THR A 53 -26.21 12.93 27.75
CA THR A 53 -26.10 11.74 26.90
C THR A 53 -27.12 11.71 25.76
N ASP A 54 -28.16 12.54 25.81
CA ASP A 54 -29.11 12.67 24.70
C ASP A 54 -28.43 13.27 23.45
N TYR A 55 -27.33 14.00 23.64
CA TYR A 55 -26.53 14.58 22.56
C TYR A 55 -25.46 13.62 22.03
N ASN A 56 -25.29 12.43 22.62
CA ASN A 56 -24.38 11.43 22.11
C ASN A 56 -24.64 11.11 20.63
N ILE A 57 -23.57 10.69 19.94
CA ILE A 57 -23.71 10.14 18.59
C ILE A 57 -24.67 8.94 18.59
N ASP A 58 -25.30 8.70 17.45
CA ASP A 58 -26.35 7.68 17.36
C ASP A 58 -25.82 6.25 17.50
N GLU A 59 -24.58 6.01 17.08
CA GLU A 59 -23.92 4.69 17.15
C GLU A 59 -23.39 4.32 18.55
N ASP A 60 -23.25 5.27 19.48
CA ASP A 60 -22.64 5.03 20.80
C ASP A 60 -23.31 5.86 21.90
N LYS A 61 -24.15 5.20 22.71
CA LYS A 61 -24.83 5.81 23.86
C LYS A 61 -24.02 5.74 25.17
N SER A 62 -22.78 5.24 25.12
CA SER A 62 -21.90 5.18 26.29
C SER A 62 -21.12 6.49 26.50
N LEU A 63 -20.25 6.54 27.53
CA LEU A 63 -19.42 7.72 27.78
C LEU A 63 -18.41 8.03 26.65
N THR A 64 -18.09 7.07 25.78
CA THR A 64 -17.21 7.27 24.62
C THR A 64 -17.91 7.88 23.41
N GLY A 65 -19.25 8.00 23.46
CA GLY A 65 -20.08 8.59 22.40
C GLY A 65 -20.45 10.06 22.64
N ARG A 66 -19.98 10.64 23.76
CA ARG A 66 -20.24 12.05 24.11
C ARG A 66 -19.58 12.99 23.12
N THR A 67 -20.30 14.06 22.80
CA THR A 67 -19.94 15.01 21.75
C THR A 67 -19.37 16.31 22.30
N SER A 68 -18.81 17.09 21.38
CA SER A 68 -18.37 18.48 21.61
C SER A 68 -18.53 19.25 20.30
N TRP A 69 -18.14 20.51 20.33
CA TRP A 69 -18.06 21.33 19.13
C TRP A 69 -16.68 21.25 18.47
N PHE A 70 -16.66 21.34 17.14
CA PHE A 70 -15.47 21.16 16.30
C PHE A 70 -15.16 22.40 15.47
N TRP A 71 -13.87 22.65 15.25
CA TRP A 71 -13.41 23.64 14.29
C TRP A 71 -13.70 23.21 12.85
N THR A 72 -14.09 24.17 12.02
CA THR A 72 -14.03 24.04 10.54
C THR A 72 -12.95 24.99 10.01
N ARG A 73 -12.56 24.81 8.75
CA ARG A 73 -11.70 25.78 8.06
C ARG A 73 -12.45 26.97 7.45
N SER A 74 -13.76 27.10 7.64
CA SER A 74 -14.55 28.17 7.04
C SER A 74 -14.61 29.42 7.92
N ASP A 75 -14.49 30.59 7.30
CA ASP A 75 -14.71 31.86 7.99
C ASP A 75 -16.21 32.21 8.05
N ASP A 76 -16.57 33.11 8.96
CA ASP A 76 -17.94 33.57 9.12
C ASP A 76 -18.28 34.84 8.32
N GLY A 77 -17.31 35.42 7.61
CA GLY A 77 -17.38 36.73 6.95
C GLY A 77 -16.97 37.90 7.85
N ASN A 78 -16.79 37.70 9.17
CA ASN A 78 -16.51 38.72 10.17
C ASN A 78 -15.28 38.42 11.04
N ASN A 79 -14.28 37.77 10.44
CA ASN A 79 -13.00 37.40 11.06
C ASN A 79 -13.04 36.26 12.08
N ASP A 80 -14.17 35.58 12.24
CA ASP A 80 -14.31 34.43 13.12
C ASP A 80 -14.59 33.16 12.31
N VAL A 81 -14.74 32.03 13.00
CA VAL A 81 -14.72 30.71 12.38
C VAL A 81 -16.09 30.07 12.50
N ARG A 82 -16.55 29.44 11.42
CA ARG A 82 -17.73 28.56 11.46
C ARG A 82 -17.36 27.27 12.19
N THR A 83 -18.25 26.79 13.05
CA THR A 83 -18.01 25.59 13.87
C THR A 83 -19.23 24.68 13.83
N ALA A 84 -19.02 23.38 14.04
CA ALA A 84 -20.12 22.44 14.29
C ALA A 84 -20.26 22.27 15.80
N GLU A 85 -21.43 22.54 16.39
CA GLU A 85 -21.69 22.36 17.83
C GLU A 85 -21.93 20.88 18.20
N GLU A 86 -22.12 20.58 19.49
CA GLU A 86 -22.33 19.23 20.03
C GLU A 86 -23.54 18.48 19.43
N ASP A 87 -24.52 19.22 18.92
CA ASP A 87 -25.71 18.70 18.23
C ASP A 87 -25.51 18.56 16.71
N GLY A 88 -24.35 18.98 16.19
CA GLY A 88 -24.02 18.97 14.77
C GLY A 88 -24.56 20.17 13.98
N ILE A 89 -25.09 21.20 14.65
CA ILE A 89 -25.58 22.44 14.04
C ILE A 89 -24.42 23.43 13.87
N ARG A 90 -24.52 24.26 12.82
CA ARG A 90 -23.56 25.32 12.51
C ARG A 90 -23.66 26.48 13.50
N HIS A 91 -22.52 26.91 14.03
CA HIS A 91 -22.38 28.12 14.86
C HIS A 91 -21.12 28.91 14.48
N ILE A 92 -20.85 30.00 15.21
CA ILE A 92 -19.65 30.83 15.08
C ILE A 92 -18.88 30.83 16.41
N LYS A 93 -17.57 30.71 16.36
CA LYS A 93 -16.70 30.92 17.54
C LYS A 93 -15.54 31.84 17.17
N CYS A 94 -15.13 32.63 18.16
CA CYS A 94 -14.00 33.52 18.00
C CYS A 94 -12.72 32.74 17.71
N ARG A 95 -11.99 33.14 16.67
CA ARG A 95 -10.76 32.46 16.20
C ARG A 95 -9.66 32.31 17.26
N TYR A 96 -9.64 33.15 18.28
CA TYR A 96 -8.62 33.11 19.33
C TYR A 96 -8.93 32.11 20.44
N LYS A 97 -10.08 31.42 20.40
CA LYS A 97 -10.42 30.36 21.36
C LYS A 97 -9.58 29.10 21.09
N ARG A 98 -9.45 28.26 22.13
CA ARG A 98 -8.67 27.01 22.15
C ARG A 98 -9.50 25.75 22.47
N HIS A 99 -10.69 25.91 23.06
CA HIS A 99 -11.49 24.81 23.65
C HIS A 99 -12.42 24.08 22.65
N GLY A 100 -12.12 24.20 21.35
CA GLY A 100 -12.81 23.45 20.29
C GLY A 100 -12.04 22.16 19.97
N ALA A 101 -12.76 21.09 19.65
CA ALA A 101 -12.14 19.85 19.26
C ALA A 101 -11.61 19.91 17.82
N VAL A 102 -10.48 19.26 17.59
CA VAL A 102 -9.84 19.09 16.29
C VAL A 102 -10.26 17.73 15.75
N ARG A 103 -11.11 17.76 14.72
CA ARG A 103 -11.51 16.58 13.94
C ARG A 103 -10.81 16.64 12.58
N PRO A 104 -9.59 16.09 12.47
CA PRO A 104 -8.82 16.22 11.25
C PRO A 104 -9.48 15.50 10.07
N ALA A 105 -9.29 16.08 8.88
CA ALA A 105 -9.50 15.43 7.61
C ALA A 105 -8.14 15.25 6.93
N LEU A 106 -7.93 14.12 6.28
CA LEU A 106 -6.71 13.79 5.57
C LEU A 106 -7.01 13.68 4.08
N GLN A 107 -6.30 14.48 3.28
CA GLN A 107 -6.39 14.46 1.83
C GLN A 107 -5.06 13.94 1.26
N SER A 108 -5.06 12.69 0.81
CA SER A 108 -3.90 12.08 0.17
C SER A 108 -4.32 10.92 -0.73
N SER A 109 -4.15 11.09 -2.04
CA SER A 109 -4.44 10.04 -3.02
C SER A 109 -3.59 8.78 -2.79
N VAL A 110 -2.35 8.95 -2.33
CA VAL A 110 -1.43 7.84 -2.01
C VAL A 110 -1.96 7.03 -0.83
N ILE A 111 -2.28 7.69 0.29
CA ILE A 111 -2.82 6.98 1.48
C ILE A 111 -4.15 6.34 1.13
N PHE A 112 -5.04 7.06 0.45
CA PHE A 112 -6.34 6.55 0.05
C PHE A 112 -6.23 5.26 -0.77
N SER A 113 -5.28 5.18 -1.71
CA SER A 113 -5.03 3.95 -2.49
C SER A 113 -4.46 2.80 -1.65
N GLN A 114 -3.58 3.10 -0.69
CA GLN A 114 -2.93 2.10 0.18
C GLN A 114 -3.90 1.47 1.18
N ILE A 115 -4.81 2.26 1.74
CA ILE A 115 -5.75 1.81 2.77
C ILE A 115 -7.06 1.28 2.18
N SER A 116 -7.30 1.52 0.88
CA SER A 116 -8.53 1.08 0.20
C SER A 116 -8.83 -0.42 0.27
N PRO A 117 -7.83 -1.32 0.31
CA PRO A 117 -8.10 -2.75 0.50
C PRO A 117 -8.54 -3.12 1.93
N ASN A 118 -8.27 -2.29 2.93
CA ASN A 118 -8.50 -2.58 4.36
C ASN A 118 -9.80 -1.96 4.91
N ARG A 119 -10.71 -1.58 4.02
CA ARG A 119 -11.96 -0.92 4.40
C ARG A 119 -12.92 -1.90 5.04
N VAL A 120 -13.65 -1.41 6.04
CA VAL A 120 -14.71 -2.16 6.71
C VAL A 120 -16.00 -1.37 6.64
N ARG A 121 -17.13 -2.08 6.62
CA ARG A 121 -18.45 -1.45 6.66
C ARG A 121 -18.71 -0.91 8.07
N GLY A 122 -18.99 0.38 8.15
CA GLY A 122 -19.29 1.13 9.36
C GLY A 122 -20.78 1.37 9.59
N TYR A 123 -21.07 2.33 10.47
CA TYR A 123 -22.44 2.76 10.79
C TYR A 123 -23.14 3.39 9.57
N ASN A 124 -24.43 3.12 9.39
CA ASN A 124 -25.28 3.69 8.35
C ASN A 124 -24.68 3.61 6.92
N GLU A 125 -24.13 2.45 6.56
CA GLU A 125 -23.53 2.18 5.25
C GLU A 125 -22.32 3.05 4.88
N THR A 126 -21.69 3.65 5.88
CA THR A 126 -20.38 4.30 5.72
C THR A 126 -19.29 3.24 5.59
N GLU A 127 -18.17 3.62 5.00
CA GLU A 127 -16.95 2.83 5.02
C GLU A 127 -15.94 3.47 5.97
N GLU A 128 -15.21 2.61 6.69
CA GLU A 128 -14.24 2.99 7.70
C GLU A 128 -12.90 2.30 7.43
N VAL A 129 -11.82 2.93 7.87
CA VAL A 129 -10.49 2.32 7.86
C VAL A 129 -9.64 2.83 9.01
N GLU A 130 -8.70 2.01 9.47
CA GLU A 130 -7.73 2.40 10.48
C GLU A 130 -6.43 2.88 9.84
N TYR A 131 -5.96 4.06 10.23
CA TYR A 131 -4.72 4.63 9.75
C TYR A 131 -4.07 5.55 10.78
N GLY A 132 -2.80 5.29 11.07
CA GLY A 132 -2.06 5.99 12.12
C GLY A 132 -2.56 5.66 13.52
N GLU A 133 -1.80 6.07 14.52
CA GLU A 133 -2.09 5.82 15.93
C GLU A 133 -2.00 7.12 16.71
N TYR A 134 -2.91 7.30 17.66
CA TYR A 134 -2.95 8.51 18.48
C TYR A 134 -3.50 8.18 19.87
N PRO A 135 -3.18 8.95 20.92
CA PRO A 135 -3.80 8.77 22.22
C PRO A 135 -5.29 9.16 22.15
N GLN A 136 -6.16 8.27 22.63
CA GLN A 136 -7.61 8.46 22.52
C GLN A 136 -8.29 8.46 23.89
N ASN A 137 -8.45 7.30 24.53
CA ASN A 137 -9.28 7.18 25.73
C ASN A 137 -8.46 6.85 26.97
N ALA A 138 -8.92 7.29 28.14
CA ALA A 138 -8.26 6.99 29.39
C ALA A 138 -8.32 5.47 29.66
N ALA A 139 -7.20 4.89 30.09
CA ALA A 139 -7.17 3.51 30.53
C ALA A 139 -8.18 3.29 31.68
N ASP A 140 -8.70 2.08 31.83
CA ASP A 140 -9.65 1.75 32.89
C ASP A 140 -9.06 2.01 34.29
N SER A 141 -9.92 2.20 35.29
CA SER A 141 -9.50 2.65 36.63
C SER A 141 -8.48 1.73 37.30
N ARG A 142 -8.54 0.42 37.05
CA ARG A 142 -7.56 -0.54 37.56
C ARG A 142 -6.24 -0.38 36.82
N MET A 143 -6.29 -0.29 35.49
CA MET A 143 -5.10 -0.09 34.66
C MET A 143 -4.40 1.24 34.99
N GLN A 144 -5.12 2.33 35.24
CA GLN A 144 -4.52 3.60 35.71
C GLN A 144 -3.58 3.39 36.90
N SER A 145 -4.02 2.61 37.89
CA SER A 145 -3.25 2.34 39.11
C SER A 145 -2.03 1.46 38.85
N ILE A 146 -2.16 0.49 37.95
CA ILE A 146 -1.05 -0.40 37.53
C ILE A 146 -0.01 0.41 36.75
N LEU A 147 -0.44 1.19 35.76
CA LEU A 147 0.42 2.06 34.95
C LEU A 147 1.21 3.05 35.81
N GLU A 148 0.55 3.67 36.78
CA GLU A 148 1.21 4.58 37.71
C GLU A 148 2.26 3.87 38.58
N ALA A 149 1.95 2.69 39.12
CA ALA A 149 2.89 1.93 39.94
C ALA A 149 4.12 1.49 39.12
N GLU A 150 3.92 0.96 37.92
CA GLU A 150 4.99 0.51 37.03
C GLU A 150 5.86 1.68 36.52
N TYR A 151 5.27 2.85 36.32
CA TYR A 151 6.00 4.07 36.01
C TYR A 151 6.89 4.54 37.16
N ILE A 152 6.38 4.50 38.40
CA ILE A 152 7.16 4.80 39.60
C ILE A 152 8.30 3.80 39.77
N LEU A 153 8.02 2.50 39.61
CA LEU A 153 9.05 1.46 39.66
C LEU A 153 10.15 1.69 38.61
N LYS A 154 9.77 2.15 37.40
CA LYS A 154 10.74 2.43 36.35
C LYS A 154 11.62 3.62 36.72
N ALA A 155 11.04 4.66 37.32
CA ALA A 155 11.77 5.85 37.75
C ALA A 155 12.71 5.57 38.96
N GLU A 156 12.27 4.77 39.92
CA GLU A 156 13.01 4.55 41.18
C GLU A 156 13.99 3.36 41.13
N TYR A 157 13.66 2.32 40.37
CA TYR A 157 14.39 1.04 40.37
C TYR A 157 14.82 0.55 38.99
N ASN A 158 14.59 1.35 37.93
CA ASN A 158 14.81 0.98 36.53
C ASN A 158 14.12 -0.34 36.11
N ARG A 159 13.00 -0.68 36.77
CA ARG A 159 12.18 -1.87 36.50
C ARG A 159 10.74 -1.45 36.23
N GLY A 160 10.08 -2.00 35.21
CA GLY A 160 8.69 -1.66 34.88
C GLY A 160 8.51 -1.36 33.40
N MET A 161 7.69 -0.36 33.08
CA MET A 161 7.31 -0.03 31.70
C MET A 161 8.47 0.46 30.83
N ASN A 162 8.42 0.09 29.56
CA ASN A 162 9.41 0.47 28.58
C ASN A 162 8.93 1.65 27.75
N LYS A 163 9.80 2.63 27.52
CA LYS A 163 9.55 3.67 26.53
C LYS A 163 9.62 3.07 25.13
N THR A 164 8.67 3.40 24.27
CA THR A 164 8.67 2.94 22.86
C THR A 164 9.60 3.80 21.98
N GLY A 165 9.92 5.01 22.44
CA GLY A 165 10.65 6.03 21.66
C GLY A 165 9.73 6.93 20.83
N ARG A 166 8.42 6.70 20.84
CA ARG A 166 7.40 7.61 20.31
C ARG A 166 6.99 8.61 21.38
N SER A 167 6.50 9.75 20.93
CA SER A 167 6.07 10.83 21.83
C SER A 167 4.99 11.68 21.16
N TYR A 168 4.11 12.31 21.94
CA TYR A 168 3.00 13.10 21.42
C TYR A 168 3.04 14.51 21.99
N THR A 169 2.83 15.52 21.14
CA THR A 169 3.01 16.93 21.46
C THR A 169 1.69 17.68 21.48
N PHE A 170 1.42 18.35 22.59
CA PHE A 170 0.21 19.13 22.84
C PHE A 170 0.54 20.55 23.31
N ASP A 171 -0.49 21.35 23.53
CA ASP A 171 -0.33 22.70 24.06
C ASP A 171 -0.37 22.72 25.59
N SER A 172 0.63 23.38 26.19
CA SER A 172 0.69 23.63 27.63
C SER A 172 -0.06 24.88 28.08
N VAL A 173 -0.50 25.72 27.13
CA VAL A 173 -1.26 26.95 27.43
C VAL A 173 -2.66 26.60 27.95
N LYS A 174 -3.14 27.36 28.93
CA LYS A 174 -4.49 27.16 29.49
C LYS A 174 -5.56 27.55 28.47
N TYR A 175 -6.71 26.88 28.55
CA TYR A 175 -7.83 27.09 27.63
C TYR A 175 -8.35 28.53 27.56
N ASP A 176 -8.19 29.31 28.65
CA ASP A 176 -8.65 30.69 28.82
C ASP A 176 -7.56 31.73 28.54
N ASP A 177 -6.33 31.31 28.24
CA ASP A 177 -5.27 32.21 27.78
C ASP A 177 -5.32 32.34 26.25
N TYR A 178 -5.98 33.40 25.82
CA TYR A 178 -6.17 33.75 24.41
C TYR A 178 -5.00 34.55 23.81
N ASN A 179 -4.02 34.96 24.62
CA ASN A 179 -2.95 35.88 24.19
C ASN A 179 -1.65 35.15 23.87
N THR A 180 -1.33 34.12 24.65
CA THR A 180 -0.14 33.30 24.43
C THR A 180 -0.38 32.39 23.23
N GLY A 181 0.56 32.28 22.29
CA GLY A 181 0.55 31.30 21.20
C GLY A 181 0.82 29.86 21.66
N PHE A 182 0.82 28.90 20.74
CA PHE A 182 1.10 27.49 21.06
C PHE A 182 2.44 27.30 21.81
N LYS A 183 2.42 26.58 22.93
CA LYS A 183 3.63 26.19 23.68
C LYS A 183 3.73 24.67 23.79
N PRO A 184 4.63 24.03 23.02
CA PRO A 184 4.69 22.58 22.96
C PRO A 184 5.04 21.97 24.32
N VAL A 185 4.30 20.94 24.69
CA VAL A 185 4.64 19.98 25.74
C VAL A 185 4.53 18.58 25.16
N THR A 186 5.58 17.78 25.36
CA THR A 186 5.70 16.45 24.76
C THR A 186 5.59 15.37 25.84
N TYR A 187 4.81 14.33 25.54
CA TYR A 187 4.59 13.19 26.42
C TYR A 187 5.11 11.91 25.75
N GLU A 188 6.00 11.23 26.47
CA GLU A 188 6.58 9.95 26.05
C GLU A 188 5.53 8.84 26.03
N GLU A 189 5.64 7.93 25.08
CA GLU A 189 4.84 6.71 24.99
C GLU A 189 5.55 5.54 25.69
N TYR A 190 4.74 4.76 26.41
CA TYR A 190 5.16 3.60 27.17
C TYR A 190 4.38 2.37 26.70
N GLU A 191 5.05 1.24 26.57
CA GLU A 191 4.42 -0.05 26.30
C GLU A 191 4.27 -0.86 27.58
N TYR A 192 3.08 -1.43 27.75
CA TYR A 192 2.78 -2.40 28.78
C TYR A 192 1.79 -3.46 28.31
N GLN A 193 2.18 -4.73 28.41
CA GLN A 193 1.37 -5.88 28.05
C GLN A 193 0.81 -5.83 26.62
N GLY A 194 1.62 -5.32 25.67
CA GLY A 194 1.26 -5.24 24.26
C GLY A 194 0.30 -4.09 23.91
N LYS A 195 0.17 -3.11 24.80
CA LYS A 195 -0.57 -1.86 24.56
C LYS A 195 0.28 -0.64 24.88
N GLU A 196 0.03 0.44 24.17
CA GLU A 196 0.77 1.69 24.27
C GLU A 196 -0.03 2.76 25.03
N TYR A 197 0.67 3.55 25.86
CA TYR A 197 0.05 4.57 26.70
C TYR A 197 0.92 5.82 26.82
N ILE A 198 0.27 6.97 27.02
CA ILE A 198 0.92 8.19 27.47
C ILE A 198 0.43 8.60 28.86
N ARG A 199 1.30 9.22 29.64
CA ARG A 199 0.95 9.79 30.95
C ARG A 199 0.80 11.31 30.84
N ILE A 200 -0.40 11.78 30.53
CA ILE A 200 -0.68 13.20 30.28
C ILE A 200 -1.12 13.92 31.56
N LYS A 201 -0.77 15.21 31.69
CA LYS A 201 -1.27 16.08 32.75
C LYS A 201 -2.51 16.84 32.27
N ALA A 202 -3.62 16.72 32.98
CA ALA A 202 -4.89 17.33 32.59
C ALA A 202 -4.82 18.88 32.54
N ASN A 203 -5.23 19.46 31.42
CA ASN A 203 -5.34 20.89 31.14
C ASN A 203 -6.69 21.19 30.46
N SER A 204 -7.80 20.91 31.16
CA SER A 204 -9.16 20.99 30.63
C SER A 204 -9.82 22.37 30.80
N VAL A 205 -10.93 22.60 30.08
CA VAL A 205 -11.79 23.80 30.15
C VAL A 205 -12.46 24.01 31.53
N PHE A 206 -12.53 22.96 32.35
CA PHE A 206 -13.26 23.00 33.62
C PHE A 206 -12.58 23.78 34.75
N GLY A 207 -11.41 24.40 34.49
CA GLY A 207 -10.83 25.44 35.35
C GLY A 207 -10.61 25.06 36.82
N GLY A 208 -10.52 23.76 37.13
CA GLY A 208 -10.36 23.21 38.49
C GLY A 208 -11.55 22.42 39.02
N LYS A 209 -12.72 22.46 38.36
CA LYS A 209 -13.83 21.53 38.64
C LYS A 209 -13.48 20.12 38.17
N ARG A 210 -14.13 19.12 38.78
CA ARG A 210 -13.98 17.72 38.37
C ARG A 210 -14.82 17.43 37.12
N PHE A 211 -14.29 16.64 36.20
CA PHE A 211 -14.96 16.18 34.97
C PHE A 211 -14.82 14.67 34.81
N LEU A 212 -15.82 14.03 34.20
CA LEU A 212 -15.90 12.58 34.05
C LEU A 212 -15.33 12.12 32.69
N LEU A 213 -14.34 11.22 32.72
CA LEU A 213 -13.82 10.57 31.51
C LEU A 213 -14.53 9.25 31.20
N SER A 214 -14.27 8.68 30.02
CA SER A 214 -14.95 7.48 29.54
C SER A 214 -14.70 6.23 30.40
N ASN A 215 -13.60 6.19 31.14
CA ASN A 215 -13.30 5.15 32.12
C ASN A 215 -14.15 5.20 33.41
N GLY A 216 -15.08 6.16 33.51
CA GLY A 216 -15.97 6.32 34.66
C GLY A 216 -15.35 7.05 35.85
N VAL A 217 -14.12 7.58 35.73
CA VAL A 217 -13.41 8.28 36.80
C VAL A 217 -13.46 9.79 36.60
N LYS A 218 -13.57 10.54 37.71
CA LYS A 218 -13.57 12.01 37.72
C LYS A 218 -12.17 12.56 37.99
N TYR A 219 -11.71 13.45 37.12
CA TYR A 219 -10.39 14.11 37.19
C TYR A 219 -10.53 15.63 37.29
N ARG A 220 -9.46 16.32 37.68
CA ARG A 220 -9.35 17.79 37.64
C ARG A 220 -8.04 18.21 36.98
N ASN A 221 -7.93 19.48 36.61
CA ASN A 221 -6.71 20.03 36.05
C ASN A 221 -5.51 19.80 36.98
N GLY A 222 -4.40 19.36 36.41
CA GLY A 222 -3.18 19.00 37.13
C GLY A 222 -3.06 17.54 37.51
N ASP A 223 -4.13 16.75 37.49
CA ASP A 223 -4.06 15.30 37.68
C ASP A 223 -3.33 14.66 36.49
N TYR A 224 -2.59 13.57 36.74
CA TYR A 224 -1.99 12.76 35.69
C TYR A 224 -2.93 11.62 35.32
N VAL A 225 -3.09 11.38 34.02
CA VAL A 225 -3.99 10.38 33.46
C VAL A 225 -3.25 9.58 32.41
N TRP A 226 -3.39 8.27 32.48
CA TRP A 226 -2.89 7.37 31.45
C TRP A 226 -3.90 7.23 30.31
N VAL A 227 -3.49 7.53 29.09
CA VAL A 227 -4.34 7.49 27.90
C VAL A 227 -3.78 6.43 26.96
N GLU A 228 -4.63 5.50 26.54
CA GLU A 228 -4.29 4.46 25.58
C GLU A 228 -4.08 5.06 24.19
N VAL A 229 -2.95 4.73 23.57
CA VAL A 229 -2.67 4.97 22.16
C VAL A 229 -3.28 3.84 21.36
N SER A 230 -4.07 4.18 20.35
CA SER A 230 -4.81 3.20 19.55
C SER A 230 -4.95 3.66 18.10
N PRO A 231 -5.17 2.73 17.15
CA PRO A 231 -5.41 3.06 15.76
C PRO A 231 -6.57 4.06 15.60
N VAL A 232 -6.35 5.08 14.76
CA VAL A 232 -7.37 6.08 14.47
C VAL A 232 -8.29 5.57 13.37
N LYS A 233 -9.59 5.57 13.64
CA LYS A 233 -10.63 5.25 12.65
C LYS A 233 -10.99 6.48 11.81
N TRP A 234 -11.03 6.28 10.50
CA TRP A 234 -11.36 7.29 9.51
C TRP A 234 -12.58 6.87 8.71
N LEU A 235 -13.54 7.78 8.57
CA LEU A 235 -14.65 7.69 7.63
C LEU A 235 -14.15 8.02 6.22
N ILE A 236 -14.64 7.32 5.22
CA ILE A 236 -14.17 7.45 3.84
C ILE A 236 -15.23 8.11 2.96
N ASP A 237 -14.88 9.22 2.30
CA ASP A 237 -15.68 9.79 1.22
C ASP A 237 -15.10 9.40 -0.15
N ASP A 238 -15.73 8.43 -0.81
CA ASP A 238 -15.23 7.91 -2.09
C ASP A 238 -15.21 8.94 -3.21
N ARG A 239 -16.18 9.84 -3.20
CA ARG A 239 -16.32 10.83 -4.25
C ARG A 239 -15.17 11.82 -4.27
N THR A 240 -14.69 12.21 -3.09
CA THR A 240 -13.64 13.22 -2.94
C THR A 240 -12.28 12.64 -2.58
N GLY A 241 -12.22 11.38 -2.14
CA GLY A 241 -11.00 10.75 -1.65
C GLY A 241 -10.56 11.25 -0.27
N ILE A 242 -11.45 11.92 0.47
CA ILE A 242 -11.15 12.51 1.77
C ILE A 242 -11.41 11.47 2.86
N LEU A 243 -10.46 11.37 3.79
CA LEU A 243 -10.61 10.62 5.03
C LEU A 243 -10.94 11.58 6.16
N ILE A 244 -11.91 11.25 6.99
CA ILE A 244 -12.36 12.13 8.07
C ILE A 244 -12.25 11.35 9.37
N SER A 245 -11.51 11.86 10.36
CA SER A 245 -11.42 11.15 11.63
C SER A 245 -12.82 10.95 12.21
N LYS A 246 -13.11 9.73 12.66
CA LYS A 246 -14.43 9.37 13.17
C LYS A 246 -14.76 10.15 14.46
N LYS A 247 -13.73 10.45 15.26
CA LYS A 247 -13.80 11.25 16.49
C LYS A 247 -12.91 12.49 16.40
N GLY A 248 -13.19 13.51 17.22
CA GLY A 248 -12.22 14.56 17.51
C GLY A 248 -11.08 14.00 18.35
N LEU A 249 -9.84 14.28 17.96
CA LEU A 249 -8.66 13.61 18.52
C LEU A 249 -7.93 14.45 19.57
N VAL A 250 -7.90 15.77 19.42
CA VAL A 250 -7.21 16.68 20.33
C VAL A 250 -7.95 18.02 20.44
N SER A 251 -7.69 18.79 21.49
CA SER A 251 -8.20 20.15 21.69
C SER A 251 -7.10 21.04 22.31
N GLY A 252 -7.45 22.26 22.73
CA GLY A 252 -6.50 23.20 23.35
C GLY A 252 -5.66 24.01 22.38
N ILE A 253 -5.79 23.78 21.08
CA ILE A 253 -5.04 24.49 20.03
C ILE A 253 -5.80 25.75 19.63
N ARG A 254 -5.13 26.91 19.63
CA ARG A 254 -5.73 28.18 19.16
C ARG A 254 -5.84 28.15 17.66
N PHE A 255 -7.00 28.60 17.17
CA PHE A 255 -7.21 28.65 15.74
C PHE A 255 -6.32 29.72 15.09
N LEU A 256 -6.43 30.98 15.53
CA LEU A 256 -5.61 32.08 15.04
C LEU A 256 -5.45 33.20 16.09
N ASP A 257 -4.34 33.94 16.05
CA ASP A 257 -4.13 35.09 16.92
C ASP A 257 -5.25 36.15 16.81
N LYS A 258 -5.66 36.70 17.95
CA LYS A 258 -6.75 37.68 18.03
C LYS A 258 -6.46 38.97 17.24
N ASN A 259 -5.19 39.30 17.01
CA ASN A 259 -4.80 40.51 16.27
C ASN A 259 -4.66 40.27 14.76
N THR A 260 -4.86 39.03 14.30
CA THR A 260 -4.79 38.67 12.87
C THR A 260 -6.21 38.45 12.34
N ASN A 261 -6.54 38.98 11.17
CA ASN A 261 -7.87 38.78 10.57
C ASN A 261 -7.96 37.41 9.90
N TYR A 262 -9.06 36.68 10.13
CA TYR A 262 -9.34 35.44 9.42
C TYR A 262 -10.28 35.69 8.25
N LYS A 263 -9.84 35.36 7.02
CA LYS A 263 -10.61 35.54 5.78
C LYS A 263 -10.70 34.24 4.98
N GLY A 264 -10.75 33.10 5.68
CA GLY A 264 -10.86 31.77 5.07
C GLY A 264 -9.52 31.13 4.66
N ASP A 265 -8.39 31.84 4.80
CA ASP A 265 -7.05 31.30 4.54
C ASP A 265 -6.56 30.45 5.72
N PHE A 266 -7.01 29.19 5.76
CA PHE A 266 -6.66 28.24 6.82
C PHE A 266 -5.16 27.93 6.86
N ASP A 267 -4.46 28.00 5.72
CA ASP A 267 -3.05 27.63 5.64
C ASP A 267 -2.12 28.57 6.44
N ARG A 268 -2.60 29.77 6.78
CA ARG A 268 -1.89 30.77 7.59
C ARG A 268 -2.29 30.77 9.06
N THR A 269 -2.96 29.73 9.53
CA THR A 269 -3.47 29.63 10.90
C THR A 269 -2.50 28.89 11.82
N GLU A 270 -2.57 29.19 13.13
CA GLU A 270 -1.83 28.44 14.15
C GLU A 270 -2.30 26.98 14.22
N MET A 271 -3.60 26.75 13.97
CA MET A 271 -4.17 25.40 13.86
C MET A 271 -3.50 24.60 12.74
N LYS A 272 -3.36 25.18 11.54
CA LYS A 272 -2.68 24.52 10.43
C LYS A 272 -1.23 24.24 10.76
N GLU A 273 -0.50 25.22 11.32
CA GLU A 273 0.88 25.02 11.74
C GLU A 273 1.01 23.83 12.71
N TYR A 274 0.08 23.70 13.67
CA TYR A 274 0.06 22.56 14.58
C TYR A 274 -0.18 21.22 13.86
N LEU A 275 -1.16 21.17 12.95
CA LEU A 275 -1.47 19.96 12.18
C LEU A 275 -0.26 19.48 11.38
N ASP A 276 0.44 20.40 10.70
CA ASP A 276 1.57 20.08 9.83
C ASP A 276 2.84 19.74 10.60
N ARG A 277 3.13 20.49 11.66
CA ARG A 277 4.40 20.40 12.37
C ARG A 277 4.44 19.31 13.42
N TYR A 278 3.29 19.02 14.04
CA TYR A 278 3.20 18.10 15.18
C TYR A 278 2.25 16.95 14.88
N MET A 279 0.96 17.22 14.62
CA MET A 279 -0.06 16.16 14.61
C MET A 279 0.19 15.10 13.53
N LEU A 280 0.56 15.50 12.32
CA LEU A 280 0.83 14.56 11.22
C LEU A 280 1.98 13.63 11.58
N ARG A 281 3.10 14.19 12.04
CA ARG A 281 4.25 13.43 12.51
C ARG A 281 3.84 12.48 13.62
N ASP A 282 3.11 12.99 14.62
CA ASP A 282 2.74 12.24 15.82
C ASP A 282 1.80 11.06 15.49
N LEU A 283 0.92 11.24 14.51
CA LEU A 283 0.02 10.21 14.00
C LEU A 283 0.75 9.09 13.22
N THR A 284 1.86 9.41 12.54
CA THR A 284 2.56 8.51 11.60
C THR A 284 3.99 8.15 12.04
N GLN A 285 4.34 8.29 13.32
CA GLN A 285 5.71 8.13 13.83
C GLN A 285 6.31 6.75 13.48
N THR A 286 7.49 6.74 12.84
CA THR A 286 8.35 5.56 12.68
C THR A 286 9.62 5.72 13.55
N VAL A 287 9.95 4.72 14.37
CA VAL A 287 10.75 4.78 15.62
C VAL A 287 12.24 5.18 15.47
N THR A 288 12.79 5.39 14.27
CA THR A 288 14.23 5.16 14.08
C THR A 288 15.20 6.35 14.29
N PHE A 289 14.75 7.60 14.46
CA PHE A 289 15.68 8.75 14.25
C PHE A 289 16.15 9.55 15.48
N THR A 290 15.47 9.50 16.63
CA THR A 290 15.82 10.43 17.74
C THR A 290 16.81 9.85 18.75
N ARG A 291 16.91 8.52 18.90
CA ARG A 291 17.70 7.90 19.97
C ARG A 291 19.19 7.76 19.64
N VAL A 292 19.58 7.74 18.36
CA VAL A 292 20.96 7.42 17.95
C VAL A 292 21.92 8.62 18.03
N GLN A 293 21.41 9.85 18.14
CA GLN A 293 22.23 11.06 18.04
C GLN A 293 22.90 11.47 19.37
N ASP A 294 22.35 11.07 20.52
CA ASP A 294 22.82 11.52 21.85
C ASP A 294 23.44 10.40 22.71
N MET A 295 23.63 9.20 22.17
CA MET A 295 24.13 8.05 22.93
C MET A 295 25.65 7.95 22.86
N THR A 296 26.28 7.66 24.00
CA THR A 296 27.68 7.25 24.01
C THR A 296 27.86 5.91 23.25
N PRO A 297 29.06 5.60 22.72
CA PRO A 297 29.29 4.34 22.00
C PRO A 297 28.95 3.08 22.80
N GLU A 298 29.13 3.13 24.12
CA GLU A 298 28.83 2.05 25.06
C GLU A 298 27.32 1.87 25.25
N GLU A 299 26.57 2.97 25.43
CA GLU A 299 25.11 2.94 25.52
C GLU A 299 24.48 2.49 24.20
N LYS A 300 25.06 2.90 23.05
CA LYS A 300 24.62 2.47 21.73
C LYS A 300 24.78 0.96 21.53
N ALA A 301 25.90 0.39 21.94
CA ALA A 301 26.11 -1.05 21.89
C ALA A 301 25.15 -1.82 22.81
N GLN A 302 24.91 -1.31 24.02
CA GLN A 302 23.97 -1.92 24.95
C GLN A 302 22.51 -1.82 24.46
N PHE A 303 22.13 -0.68 23.88
CA PHE A 303 20.81 -0.49 23.28
C PHE A 303 20.60 -1.36 22.04
N GLU A 304 21.59 -1.49 21.17
CA GLU A 304 21.54 -2.41 20.03
C GLU A 304 21.41 -3.87 20.49
N GLU A 305 22.08 -4.26 21.57
CA GLU A 305 21.98 -5.61 22.13
C GLU A 305 20.62 -5.85 22.82
N GLU A 306 20.08 -4.86 23.54
CA GLU A 306 18.73 -4.90 24.12
C GLU A 306 17.65 -4.94 23.04
N GLN A 307 17.81 -4.19 21.94
CA GLN A 307 16.90 -4.25 20.79
C GLN A 307 16.97 -5.61 20.09
N LYS A 308 18.16 -6.17 19.87
CA LYS A 308 18.32 -7.53 19.35
C LYS A 308 17.68 -8.57 20.28
N GLN A 309 17.79 -8.40 21.60
CA GLN A 309 17.13 -9.28 22.56
C GLN A 309 15.61 -9.10 22.57
N ALA A 310 15.09 -7.88 22.43
CA ALA A 310 13.67 -7.60 22.34
C ALA A 310 13.06 -8.11 21.03
N GLU A 311 13.74 -7.95 19.89
CA GLU A 311 13.38 -8.57 18.61
C GLU A 311 13.40 -10.10 18.72
N ARG A 312 14.42 -10.70 19.35
CA ARG A 312 14.45 -12.14 19.64
C ARG A 312 13.33 -12.60 20.56
N ARG A 313 12.74 -11.73 21.41
CA ARG A 313 11.58 -12.08 22.25
C ARG A 313 10.25 -11.93 21.51
N ARG A 314 10.09 -10.89 20.67
CA ARG A 314 8.90 -10.66 19.85
C ARG A 314 8.83 -11.60 18.63
N ASN A 315 9.99 -12.01 18.13
CA ASN A 315 10.16 -12.90 17.01
C ASN A 315 11.14 -14.03 17.38
N PRO A 316 10.77 -14.91 18.32
CA PRO A 316 11.65 -15.97 18.84
C PRO A 316 12.06 -16.99 17.77
N TYR A 317 11.32 -17.04 16.67
CA TYR A 317 11.55 -17.95 15.56
C TYR A 317 12.24 -17.26 14.36
N GLY A 318 12.57 -15.96 14.45
CA GLY A 318 13.22 -15.23 13.37
C GLY A 318 12.39 -15.13 12.08
N LEU A 319 11.07 -15.18 12.18
CA LEU A 319 10.12 -15.09 11.06
C LEU A 319 10.07 -13.68 10.47
N LYS A 320 9.87 -13.57 9.16
CA LYS A 320 9.69 -12.27 8.49
C LYS A 320 8.18 -12.00 8.36
N PHE A 321 7.74 -10.82 8.79
CA PHE A 321 6.32 -10.44 8.81
C PHE A 321 5.96 -9.36 7.77
N GLY A 322 6.70 -9.29 6.66
CA GLY A 322 6.42 -8.38 5.55
C GLY A 322 5.33 -8.90 4.60
N GLN A 323 4.91 -8.05 3.67
CA GLN A 323 4.12 -8.50 2.51
C GLN A 323 4.96 -9.47 1.66
N VAL A 324 4.30 -10.47 1.09
CA VAL A 324 4.92 -11.51 0.26
C VAL A 324 4.24 -11.49 -1.11
N SER A 325 5.03 -11.41 -2.17
CA SER A 325 4.56 -11.51 -3.55
C SER A 325 4.15 -12.94 -3.92
N GLU A 326 3.29 -13.11 -4.92
CA GLU A 326 2.94 -14.43 -5.44
C GLU A 326 4.19 -15.22 -5.86
N GLU A 327 5.20 -14.56 -6.44
CA GLU A 327 6.47 -15.14 -6.83
C GLU A 327 7.26 -15.70 -5.63
N GLU A 328 7.27 -14.99 -4.51
CA GLU A 328 7.91 -15.46 -3.28
C GLU A 328 7.16 -16.64 -2.67
N ILE A 329 5.82 -16.69 -2.77
CA ILE A 329 5.04 -17.85 -2.34
C ILE A 329 5.38 -19.07 -3.19
N ILE A 330 5.43 -18.92 -4.52
CA ILE A 330 5.80 -20.01 -5.44
C ILE A 330 7.21 -20.52 -5.11
N ARG A 331 8.17 -19.60 -4.94
CA ARG A 331 9.55 -19.94 -4.62
C ARG A 331 9.66 -20.64 -3.27
N GLY A 332 9.05 -20.09 -2.22
CA GLY A 332 9.08 -20.66 -0.87
C GLY A 332 8.47 -22.06 -0.82
N ALA A 333 7.39 -22.31 -1.57
CA ALA A 333 6.80 -23.63 -1.66
C ALA A 333 7.67 -24.62 -2.45
N ILE A 334 8.26 -24.21 -3.58
CA ILE A 334 9.25 -25.00 -4.32
C ILE A 334 10.44 -25.34 -3.42
N GLU A 335 11.01 -24.38 -2.70
CA GLU A 335 12.14 -24.60 -1.80
C GLU A 335 11.78 -25.59 -0.67
N SER A 336 10.57 -25.48 -0.13
CA SER A 336 10.06 -26.31 0.97
C SER A 336 9.55 -27.69 0.54
N GLY A 337 9.53 -28.00 -0.77
CA GLY A 337 8.99 -29.27 -1.26
C GLY A 337 7.46 -29.38 -1.24
N VAL A 338 6.77 -28.25 -1.07
CA VAL A 338 5.30 -28.17 -1.12
C VAL A 338 4.88 -28.02 -2.57
N ALA A 339 3.95 -28.87 -3.04
CA ALA A 339 3.43 -28.76 -4.39
C ALA A 339 2.62 -27.47 -4.55
N VAL A 340 2.80 -26.74 -5.65
CA VAL A 340 2.13 -25.45 -5.89
C VAL A 340 1.13 -25.57 -7.04
N PHE A 341 -0.04 -24.99 -6.88
CA PHE A 341 -1.03 -24.88 -7.94
C PHE A 341 -1.31 -23.41 -8.29
N LEU A 342 -0.98 -23.05 -9.53
CA LEU A 342 -1.17 -21.73 -10.10
C LEU A 342 -2.55 -21.60 -10.76
N HIS A 343 -3.39 -20.74 -10.19
CA HIS A 343 -4.71 -20.39 -10.70
C HIS A 343 -4.65 -19.11 -11.51
N GLY A 344 -5.68 -18.89 -12.33
CA GLY A 344 -5.88 -17.65 -13.08
C GLY A 344 -6.32 -17.91 -14.52
N PRO A 345 -6.81 -16.88 -15.22
CA PRO A 345 -7.23 -17.01 -16.61
C PRO A 345 -6.08 -17.34 -17.57
N SER A 346 -6.45 -17.62 -18.82
CA SER A 346 -5.46 -17.72 -19.90
C SER A 346 -4.71 -16.39 -20.04
N SER A 347 -3.45 -16.48 -20.49
CA SER A 347 -2.58 -15.31 -20.73
C SER A 347 -2.08 -14.56 -19.49
N GLU A 348 -2.22 -15.11 -18.27
CA GLU A 348 -1.68 -14.50 -17.02
C GLU A 348 -0.22 -14.85 -16.70
N GLY A 349 0.52 -15.43 -17.66
CA GLY A 349 1.94 -15.71 -17.49
C GLY A 349 2.30 -16.86 -16.54
N LYS A 350 1.34 -17.74 -16.16
CA LYS A 350 1.59 -18.89 -15.26
C LYS A 350 2.84 -19.71 -15.67
N SER A 351 2.89 -20.18 -16.91
CA SER A 351 4.03 -20.97 -17.41
C SER A 351 5.33 -20.14 -17.51
N ALA A 352 5.23 -18.83 -17.75
CA ALA A 352 6.40 -17.94 -17.78
C ALA A 352 7.04 -17.81 -16.40
N ARG A 353 6.22 -17.66 -15.34
CA ARG A 353 6.67 -17.61 -13.94
C ARG A 353 7.39 -18.89 -13.52
N VAL A 354 6.88 -20.05 -13.92
CA VAL A 354 7.58 -21.33 -13.64
C VAL A 354 8.92 -21.40 -14.36
N LYS A 355 8.98 -21.00 -15.63
CA LYS A 355 10.22 -20.97 -16.42
C LYS A 355 11.24 -19.95 -15.90
N GLN A 356 10.79 -18.86 -15.27
CA GLN A 356 11.69 -17.91 -14.62
C GLN A 356 12.40 -18.54 -13.41
N ILE A 357 11.75 -19.51 -12.74
CA ILE A 357 12.33 -20.22 -11.59
C ILE A 357 13.19 -21.40 -12.06
N ASP A 358 12.68 -22.24 -12.96
CA ASP A 358 13.45 -23.31 -13.62
C ASP A 358 13.25 -23.23 -15.15
N PRO A 359 14.18 -22.60 -15.88
CA PRO A 359 14.13 -22.48 -17.34
C PRO A 359 14.12 -23.83 -18.07
N THR A 360 14.55 -24.88 -17.38
CA THR A 360 14.74 -26.23 -17.91
C THR A 360 13.71 -27.21 -17.36
N CYS A 361 12.62 -26.73 -16.76
CA CYS A 361 11.59 -27.58 -16.16
C CYS A 361 11.03 -28.61 -17.15
N GLU A 362 10.70 -29.81 -16.66
CA GLU A 362 10.05 -30.84 -17.47
C GLU A 362 8.54 -30.53 -17.49
N ILE A 363 8.04 -30.10 -18.65
CA ILE A 363 6.64 -29.68 -18.82
C ILE A 363 5.82 -30.86 -19.33
N ILE A 364 4.73 -31.16 -18.63
CA ILE A 364 3.76 -32.19 -18.98
C ILE A 364 2.41 -31.51 -19.19
N TYR A 365 1.96 -31.48 -20.45
CA TYR A 365 0.65 -30.95 -20.82
C TYR A 365 -0.42 -32.01 -20.55
N LEU A 366 -1.06 -31.94 -19.39
CA LEU A 366 -1.97 -33.00 -18.92
C LEU A 366 -3.21 -33.17 -19.80
N ARG A 367 -3.63 -32.13 -20.52
CA ARG A 367 -4.70 -32.22 -21.52
C ARG A 367 -4.42 -33.25 -22.62
N ASN A 368 -3.15 -33.46 -22.96
CA ASN A 368 -2.73 -34.38 -24.02
C ASN A 368 -2.16 -35.70 -23.46
N ALA A 369 -2.10 -35.85 -22.14
CA ALA A 369 -1.49 -37.02 -21.52
C ALA A 369 -2.41 -38.25 -21.64
N THR A 370 -1.83 -39.38 -22.00
CA THR A 370 -2.44 -40.71 -21.83
C THR A 370 -2.00 -41.33 -20.50
N PRO A 371 -2.74 -42.31 -19.95
CA PRO A 371 -2.34 -43.01 -18.74
C PRO A 371 -0.91 -43.56 -18.82
N GLU A 372 -0.52 -44.15 -19.96
CA GLU A 372 0.82 -44.72 -20.16
C GLU A 372 1.90 -43.64 -20.22
N SER A 373 1.60 -42.50 -20.83
CA SER A 373 2.55 -41.39 -20.94
C SER A 373 2.85 -40.74 -19.58
N LEU A 374 1.88 -40.77 -18.66
CA LEU A 374 2.00 -40.15 -17.34
C LEU A 374 2.47 -41.15 -16.27
N ASN A 375 1.95 -42.39 -16.31
CA ASN A 375 2.16 -43.41 -15.29
C ASN A 375 3.18 -44.50 -15.69
N GLY A 376 3.59 -44.56 -16.96
CA GLY A 376 4.38 -45.68 -17.48
C GLY A 376 3.51 -46.87 -17.87
N LYS A 377 4.15 -47.97 -18.29
CA LYS A 377 3.45 -49.17 -18.75
C LYS A 377 4.24 -50.45 -18.47
N SER A 378 3.54 -51.56 -18.27
CA SER A 378 4.12 -52.90 -18.25
C SER A 378 4.24 -53.44 -19.68
N VAL A 379 5.41 -53.96 -20.04
CA VAL A 379 5.68 -54.56 -21.35
C VAL A 379 6.24 -55.96 -21.18
N TYR A 380 5.92 -56.85 -22.11
CA TYR A 380 6.48 -58.19 -22.13
C TYR A 380 7.88 -58.17 -22.77
N ASN A 381 8.88 -58.72 -22.08
CA ASN A 381 10.22 -58.88 -22.62
C ASN A 381 10.38 -60.28 -23.23
N GLY A 382 10.33 -60.35 -24.56
CA GLY A 382 10.43 -61.64 -25.29
C GLY A 382 11.74 -62.38 -25.13
N SER A 383 12.81 -61.71 -24.65
CA SER A 383 14.12 -62.31 -24.40
C SER A 383 14.23 -62.96 -23.02
N THR A 384 13.55 -62.41 -22.00
CA THR A 384 13.56 -62.95 -20.63
C THR A 384 12.31 -63.78 -20.31
N GLY A 385 11.23 -63.61 -21.07
CA GLY A 385 9.94 -64.26 -20.83
C GLY A 385 9.12 -63.62 -19.70
N GLU A 386 9.55 -62.47 -19.18
CA GLU A 386 8.97 -61.80 -18.01
C GLU A 386 8.26 -60.49 -18.39
N MET A 387 7.30 -60.08 -17.55
CA MET A 387 6.70 -58.75 -17.61
C MET A 387 7.63 -57.74 -16.94
N MET A 388 7.90 -56.61 -17.60
CA MET A 388 8.76 -55.54 -17.11
C MET A 388 8.00 -54.22 -17.09
N ASP A 389 8.03 -53.52 -15.96
CA ASP A 389 7.49 -52.16 -15.88
C ASP A 389 8.49 -51.15 -16.43
N VAL A 390 8.02 -50.28 -17.32
CA VAL A 390 8.82 -49.24 -17.96
C VAL A 390 8.33 -47.87 -17.51
N PRO A 391 9.20 -47.03 -16.91
CA PRO A 391 8.81 -45.70 -16.45
C PRO A 391 8.54 -44.78 -17.63
N PRO A 392 7.68 -43.76 -17.45
CA PRO A 392 7.38 -42.80 -18.48
C PRO A 392 8.60 -41.94 -18.83
N THR A 393 8.65 -41.43 -20.06
CA THR A 393 9.81 -40.70 -20.59
C THR A 393 10.17 -39.45 -19.76
N TRP A 394 9.16 -38.72 -19.28
CA TRP A 394 9.38 -37.52 -18.46
C TRP A 394 10.10 -37.86 -17.15
N LEU A 395 9.78 -39.01 -16.54
CA LEU A 395 10.39 -39.46 -15.30
C LEU A 395 11.86 -39.81 -15.50
N LYS A 396 12.19 -40.50 -16.60
CA LYS A 396 13.58 -40.82 -16.94
C LYS A 396 14.42 -39.55 -17.12
N LYS A 397 13.90 -38.57 -17.89
CA LYS A 397 14.56 -37.28 -18.09
C LYS A 397 14.77 -36.53 -16.77
N LEU A 398 13.74 -36.52 -15.92
CA LEU A 398 13.81 -35.89 -14.60
C LEU A 398 14.88 -36.57 -13.74
N GLN A 399 14.91 -37.90 -13.67
CA GLN A 399 15.90 -38.67 -12.92
C GLN A 399 17.32 -38.36 -13.39
N GLU A 400 17.59 -38.45 -14.69
CA GLU A 400 18.89 -38.11 -15.27
C GLU A 400 19.32 -36.67 -14.95
N LYS A 401 18.38 -35.72 -14.97
CA LYS A 401 18.66 -34.31 -14.67
C LYS A 401 18.96 -34.12 -13.18
N CYS A 402 18.14 -34.68 -12.31
CA CYS A 402 18.30 -34.66 -10.86
C CYS A 402 19.62 -35.31 -10.41
N GLU A 403 20.04 -36.39 -11.06
CA GLU A 403 21.33 -37.06 -10.80
C GLU A 403 22.53 -36.19 -11.22
N LYS A 404 22.44 -35.50 -12.36
CA LYS A 404 23.50 -34.61 -12.86
C LYS A 404 23.65 -33.34 -12.02
N GLU A 405 22.54 -32.84 -11.45
CA GLU A 405 22.49 -31.57 -10.72
C GLU A 405 21.90 -31.80 -9.30
N PRO A 406 22.59 -32.56 -8.42
CA PRO A 406 22.03 -32.99 -7.12
C PRO A 406 21.73 -31.82 -6.17
N ASN A 407 22.44 -30.69 -6.30
CA ASN A 407 22.26 -29.50 -5.47
C ASN A 407 21.22 -28.51 -6.02
N ARG A 408 20.61 -28.80 -7.18
CA ARG A 408 19.61 -27.93 -7.80
C ARG A 408 18.24 -28.57 -7.71
N LEU A 409 17.22 -27.74 -7.47
CA LEU A 409 15.83 -28.15 -7.55
C LEU A 409 15.36 -28.17 -9.00
N HIS A 410 14.61 -29.20 -9.37
CA HIS A 410 14.05 -29.37 -10.71
C HIS A 410 12.54 -29.43 -10.69
N VAL A 411 11.91 -28.58 -11.48
CA VAL A 411 10.45 -28.51 -11.53
C VAL A 411 9.91 -29.48 -12.57
N VAL A 412 8.93 -30.29 -12.15
CA VAL A 412 7.98 -30.99 -13.01
C VAL A 412 6.73 -30.13 -13.08
N PHE A 413 6.42 -29.61 -14.26
CA PHE A 413 5.33 -28.68 -14.46
C PHE A 413 4.12 -29.37 -15.12
N PHE A 414 3.08 -29.60 -14.34
CA PHE A 414 1.79 -30.12 -14.78
C PHE A 414 0.92 -28.98 -15.33
N ASP A 415 1.01 -28.73 -16.62
CA ASP A 415 0.24 -27.67 -17.28
C ASP A 415 -1.16 -28.17 -17.68
N GLU A 416 -2.12 -27.25 -17.66
CA GLU A 416 -3.53 -27.50 -17.97
C GLU A 416 -4.20 -28.62 -17.14
N ILE A 417 -3.88 -28.76 -15.84
CA ILE A 417 -4.43 -29.83 -14.98
C ILE A 417 -5.97 -29.81 -14.96
N THR A 418 -6.59 -28.63 -14.98
CA THR A 418 -8.05 -28.51 -15.00
C THR A 418 -8.65 -28.93 -16.34
N ASN A 419 -7.93 -28.86 -17.46
CA ASN A 419 -8.44 -29.32 -18.76
C ASN A 419 -8.19 -30.83 -19.00
N ALA A 420 -7.49 -31.52 -18.10
CA ALA A 420 -7.23 -32.95 -18.20
C ALA A 420 -8.47 -33.80 -17.87
N LEU A 421 -8.56 -34.99 -18.45
CA LEU A 421 -9.63 -35.94 -18.11
C LEU A 421 -9.56 -36.34 -16.62
N PRO A 422 -10.70 -36.63 -15.96
CA PRO A 422 -10.71 -37.02 -14.55
C PRO A 422 -9.80 -38.21 -14.21
N SER A 423 -9.65 -39.18 -15.12
CA SER A 423 -8.73 -40.31 -14.96
C SER A 423 -7.26 -39.87 -14.94
N ILE A 424 -6.88 -38.91 -15.78
CA ILE A 424 -5.53 -38.33 -15.81
C ILE A 424 -5.28 -37.47 -14.57
N GLN A 425 -6.28 -36.70 -14.12
CA GLN A 425 -6.20 -35.96 -12.86
C GLN A 425 -5.99 -36.90 -11.66
N GLY A 426 -6.66 -38.06 -11.65
CA GLY A 426 -6.47 -39.09 -10.63
C GLY A 426 -5.07 -39.69 -10.59
N ILE A 427 -4.44 -39.87 -11.76
CA ILE A 427 -3.03 -40.32 -11.82
C ILE A 427 -2.10 -39.21 -11.33
N ALA A 428 -2.29 -37.96 -11.79
CA ALA A 428 -1.51 -36.81 -11.35
C ALA A 428 -1.62 -36.60 -9.82
N PHE A 429 -2.79 -36.89 -9.23
CA PHE A 429 -3.02 -36.85 -7.79
C PHE A 429 -2.09 -37.78 -7.02
N ASN A 430 -2.00 -39.05 -7.40
CA ASN A 430 -1.12 -40.00 -6.72
C ASN A 430 0.35 -39.57 -6.83
N ILE A 431 0.75 -39.02 -7.99
CA ILE A 431 2.12 -38.51 -8.18
C ILE A 431 2.41 -37.33 -7.25
N VAL A 432 1.46 -36.40 -7.10
CA VAL A 432 1.61 -35.25 -6.19
C VAL A 432 1.64 -35.69 -4.72
N LEU A 433 0.77 -36.63 -4.35
CA LEU A 433 0.60 -37.09 -2.98
C LEU A 433 1.78 -37.95 -2.49
N ASP A 434 2.08 -39.00 -3.23
CA ASP A 434 3.01 -40.05 -2.80
C ASP A 434 4.45 -39.83 -3.29
N ARG A 435 4.64 -38.77 -4.10
CA ARG A 435 5.88 -38.49 -4.84
C ARG A 435 6.37 -39.74 -5.56
N GLU A 436 5.47 -40.44 -6.22
CA GLU A 436 5.70 -41.73 -6.83
C GLU A 436 4.90 -41.90 -8.11
N VAL A 437 5.49 -42.58 -9.09
CA VAL A 437 4.83 -42.95 -10.33
C VAL A 437 4.49 -44.44 -10.27
N ASN A 438 3.22 -44.76 -10.51
CA ASN A 438 2.67 -46.11 -10.60
C ASN A 438 2.89 -47.05 -9.41
N GLY A 439 3.13 -46.56 -8.19
CA GLY A 439 3.40 -47.46 -7.07
C GLY A 439 4.85 -47.97 -7.02
N ILE A 440 5.70 -47.61 -7.98
CA ILE A 440 6.99 -48.28 -8.25
C ILE A 440 8.15 -47.30 -8.17
N TRP A 441 8.04 -46.14 -8.83
CA TRP A 441 9.17 -45.24 -9.03
C TRP A 441 9.01 -43.96 -8.21
N LYS A 442 9.82 -43.81 -7.16
CA LYS A 442 9.88 -42.57 -6.39
C LYS A 442 10.48 -41.43 -7.22
N LEU A 443 9.93 -40.23 -7.02
CA LEU A 443 10.52 -39.01 -7.55
C LEU A 443 11.82 -38.70 -6.81
N PRO A 444 12.87 -38.20 -7.50
CA PRO A 444 14.10 -37.74 -6.84
C PRO A 444 13.82 -36.71 -5.75
N GLU A 445 14.66 -36.68 -4.71
CA GLU A 445 14.47 -35.77 -3.56
C GLU A 445 14.47 -34.29 -3.96
N ASN A 446 15.27 -33.91 -4.95
CA ASN A 446 15.39 -32.57 -5.52
C ASN A 446 14.35 -32.27 -6.63
N ALA A 447 13.40 -33.16 -6.91
CA ALA A 447 12.26 -32.85 -7.78
C ALA A 447 11.18 -32.04 -7.04
N ARG A 448 10.52 -31.12 -7.73
CA ARG A 448 9.45 -30.25 -7.22
C ARG A 448 8.28 -30.22 -8.19
N ILE A 449 7.05 -30.25 -7.69
CA ILE A 449 5.85 -30.28 -8.53
C ILE A 449 5.17 -28.92 -8.51
N VAL A 450 4.94 -28.38 -9.70
CA VAL A 450 4.09 -27.21 -9.91
C VAL A 450 2.99 -27.59 -10.89
N ALA A 451 1.76 -27.20 -10.62
CA ALA A 451 0.62 -27.36 -11.51
C ALA A 451 0.07 -26.00 -11.93
N ALA A 452 -0.55 -25.93 -13.11
CA ALA A 452 -1.29 -24.76 -13.55
C ALA A 452 -2.61 -25.15 -14.19
N GLY A 453 -3.61 -24.29 -14.02
CA GLY A 453 -4.96 -24.51 -14.51
C GLY A 453 -5.69 -23.19 -14.70
N ASN A 454 -6.76 -23.25 -15.47
CA ASN A 454 -7.69 -22.13 -15.59
C ASN A 454 -8.84 -22.31 -14.60
N ASP A 455 -9.38 -21.19 -14.13
CA ASP A 455 -10.56 -21.18 -13.27
C ASP A 455 -11.79 -21.72 -14.00
N MET A 456 -12.66 -22.41 -13.25
CA MET A 456 -13.92 -22.98 -13.78
C MET A 456 -14.85 -21.92 -14.38
N LYS A 457 -14.75 -20.67 -13.92
CA LYS A 457 -15.54 -19.55 -14.43
C LYS A 457 -15.03 -19.04 -15.79
N ASP A 458 -13.77 -19.30 -16.11
CA ASP A 458 -13.07 -18.72 -17.26
C ASP A 458 -12.87 -19.72 -18.41
N SER A 459 -13.07 -21.02 -18.17
CA SER A 459 -12.88 -22.07 -19.16
C SER A 459 -14.03 -23.06 -19.14
N LEU A 460 -14.76 -23.15 -20.26
CA LEU A 460 -15.77 -24.20 -20.49
C LEU A 460 -15.17 -25.60 -20.56
N ALA A 461 -13.86 -25.70 -20.81
CA ALA A 461 -13.14 -26.97 -20.89
C ALA A 461 -12.54 -27.41 -19.54
N ALA A 462 -12.65 -26.58 -18.49
CA ALA A 462 -12.12 -26.92 -17.18
C ALA A 462 -13.04 -27.93 -16.47
N ASN A 463 -12.43 -29.00 -15.98
CA ASN A 463 -13.01 -29.98 -15.08
C ASN A 463 -12.71 -29.57 -13.63
N GLN A 464 -13.70 -29.75 -12.76
CA GLN A 464 -13.53 -29.50 -11.32
C GLN A 464 -12.52 -30.49 -10.74
N LEU A 465 -11.52 -29.96 -10.03
CA LEU A 465 -10.59 -30.80 -9.27
C LEU A 465 -11.30 -31.36 -8.05
N ALA A 466 -11.06 -32.65 -7.78
CA ALA A 466 -11.57 -33.28 -6.57
C ALA A 466 -10.97 -32.59 -5.32
N GLU A 467 -11.78 -32.40 -4.28
CA GLU A 467 -11.37 -31.77 -3.02
C GLU A 467 -10.09 -32.39 -2.41
N PRO A 468 -9.89 -33.72 -2.42
CA PRO A 468 -8.65 -34.31 -1.92
C PRO A 468 -7.41 -33.85 -2.69
N LEU A 469 -7.51 -33.63 -4.00
CA LEU A 469 -6.42 -33.14 -4.84
C LEU A 469 -6.17 -31.65 -4.60
N PHE A 470 -7.23 -30.87 -4.43
CA PHE A 470 -7.14 -29.45 -4.11
C PHE A 470 -6.32 -29.24 -2.83
N ASN A 471 -6.66 -29.92 -1.73
CA ASN A 471 -6.03 -29.75 -0.42
C ASN A 471 -4.54 -30.18 -0.33
N ARG A 472 -3.93 -30.66 -1.43
CA ARG A 472 -2.51 -31.05 -1.49
C ARG A 472 -1.60 -30.00 -2.11
N PHE A 473 -2.17 -28.90 -2.59
CA PHE A 473 -1.40 -27.82 -3.15
C PHE A 473 -1.38 -26.61 -2.22
N ALA A 474 -0.27 -25.87 -2.24
CA ALA A 474 -0.31 -24.44 -1.97
C ALA A 474 -0.99 -23.75 -3.17
N HIS A 475 -1.97 -22.89 -2.90
CA HIS A 475 -2.75 -22.23 -3.96
C HIS A 475 -2.23 -20.81 -4.17
N VAL A 476 -1.85 -20.49 -5.41
CA VAL A 476 -1.42 -19.14 -5.79
C VAL A 476 -2.29 -18.66 -6.93
N TYR A 477 -2.96 -17.52 -6.74
CA TYR A 477 -3.86 -16.93 -7.73
C TYR A 477 -3.10 -15.88 -8.53
N ILE A 478 -2.76 -16.22 -9.78
CA ILE A 478 -2.00 -15.34 -10.64
C ILE A 478 -2.95 -14.38 -11.35
N LYS A 479 -2.81 -13.10 -11.02
CA LYS A 479 -3.45 -12.00 -11.73
C LYS A 479 -2.39 -10.96 -12.09
N THR A 480 -2.14 -10.79 -13.37
CA THR A 480 -1.17 -9.80 -13.85
C THR A 480 -1.75 -8.41 -13.69
N THR A 481 -1.21 -7.64 -12.76
CA THR A 481 -1.55 -6.22 -12.58
C THR A 481 -0.98 -5.39 -13.73
N THR A 482 -1.51 -4.18 -13.93
CA THR A 482 -0.99 -3.25 -14.94
C THR A 482 0.46 -2.91 -14.62
N GLU A 483 0.76 -2.61 -13.36
CA GLU A 483 2.09 -2.24 -12.88
C GLU A 483 3.06 -3.42 -13.05
N GLY A 484 2.63 -4.63 -12.69
CA GLY A 484 3.42 -5.84 -12.86
C GLY A 484 3.70 -6.15 -14.34
N TRP A 485 2.71 -5.96 -15.21
CA TRP A 485 2.90 -6.14 -16.65
C TRP A 485 3.83 -5.07 -17.25
N LEU A 486 3.67 -3.80 -16.87
CA LEU A 486 4.52 -2.70 -17.35
C LEU A 486 5.98 -2.90 -16.95
N LYS A 487 6.24 -3.33 -15.70
CA LYS A 487 7.58 -3.69 -15.23
C LYS A 487 8.17 -4.83 -16.06
N TRP A 488 7.41 -5.92 -16.22
CA TRP A 488 7.84 -7.05 -17.04
C TRP A 488 8.12 -6.62 -18.49
N ALA A 489 7.25 -5.80 -19.08
CA ALA A 489 7.36 -5.32 -20.45
C ALA A 489 8.64 -4.49 -20.67
N SER A 490 9.03 -3.65 -19.69
CA SER A 490 10.28 -2.88 -19.77
C SER A 490 11.53 -3.76 -19.74
N GLU A 491 11.46 -4.94 -19.12
CA GLU A 491 12.57 -5.89 -19.00
C GLU A 491 12.61 -6.92 -20.15
N HIS A 492 11.54 -7.04 -20.94
CA HIS A 492 11.36 -8.15 -21.91
C HIS A 492 11.20 -7.70 -23.37
N ASN A 493 11.87 -6.61 -23.75
CA ASN A 493 11.89 -6.09 -25.12
C ASN A 493 10.48 -5.93 -25.74
N ILE A 494 9.52 -5.41 -24.96
CA ILE A 494 8.24 -4.99 -25.51
C ILE A 494 8.41 -3.62 -26.19
N HIS A 495 7.78 -3.46 -27.36
CA HIS A 495 7.93 -2.26 -28.17
C HIS A 495 7.55 -1.00 -27.37
N PRO A 496 8.41 0.04 -27.34
CA PRO A 496 8.19 1.24 -26.53
C PRO A 496 6.80 1.86 -26.69
N ALA A 497 6.34 2.05 -27.93
CA ALA A 497 5.00 2.59 -28.17
C ALA A 497 3.87 1.83 -27.46
N ILE A 498 3.95 0.50 -27.37
CA ILE A 498 2.90 -0.34 -26.78
C ILE A 498 2.84 -0.16 -25.27
N TYR A 499 3.97 -0.35 -24.57
CA TYR A 499 3.95 -0.24 -23.11
C TYR A 499 3.70 1.22 -22.68
N SER A 500 4.18 2.25 -23.41
CA SER A 500 3.85 3.66 -23.16
C SER A 500 2.35 3.94 -23.36
N TYR A 501 1.74 3.37 -24.40
CA TYR A 501 0.30 3.51 -24.63
C TYR A 501 -0.52 2.87 -23.51
N ILE A 502 -0.13 1.68 -23.05
CA ILE A 502 -0.81 0.99 -21.95
C ILE A 502 -0.65 1.77 -20.64
N ALA A 503 0.53 2.35 -20.38
CA ALA A 503 0.75 3.24 -19.25
C ALA A 503 -0.12 4.51 -19.33
N TYR A 504 -0.17 5.17 -20.50
CA TYR A 504 -1.02 6.32 -20.77
C TYR A 504 -2.51 6.02 -20.51
N LYS A 505 -2.98 4.86 -20.94
CA LYS A 505 -4.35 4.37 -20.70
C LYS A 505 -4.55 3.78 -19.31
N LYS A 506 -3.57 3.89 -18.41
CA LYS A 506 -3.60 3.35 -17.03
C LYS A 506 -4.01 1.87 -16.98
N GLY A 507 -3.61 1.10 -18.00
CA GLY A 507 -3.92 -0.32 -18.12
C GLY A 507 -5.31 -0.67 -18.62
N GLU A 508 -6.20 0.30 -18.90
CA GLU A 508 -7.55 0.03 -19.40
C GLU A 508 -7.56 -0.81 -20.68
N THR A 509 -6.53 -0.67 -21.51
CA THR A 509 -6.36 -1.37 -22.79
C THR A 509 -5.51 -2.64 -22.68
N LEU A 510 -4.95 -2.95 -21.51
CA LEU A 510 -4.18 -4.18 -21.28
C LEU A 510 -5.07 -5.42 -21.47
N ARG A 511 -6.36 -5.30 -21.14
CA ARG A 511 -7.36 -6.35 -21.32
C ARG A 511 -8.63 -5.78 -21.93
N SER A 512 -9.26 -6.53 -22.82
CA SER A 512 -10.64 -6.26 -23.24
C SER A 512 -11.48 -7.53 -23.20
N LYS A 513 -12.81 -7.36 -23.16
CA LYS A 513 -13.75 -8.48 -23.02
C LYS A 513 -13.70 -9.38 -24.24
N TYR A 514 -13.61 -10.68 -24.01
CA TYR A 514 -13.82 -11.68 -25.06
C TYR A 514 -15.32 -11.86 -25.33
N ASP A 515 -15.73 -11.68 -26.59
CA ASP A 515 -17.13 -11.84 -27.04
C ASP A 515 -17.30 -12.92 -28.12
N GLY A 516 -16.20 -13.57 -28.55
CA GLY A 516 -16.18 -14.58 -29.61
C GLY A 516 -16.42 -14.04 -31.03
N LYS A 517 -16.55 -12.73 -31.21
CA LYS A 517 -16.82 -12.08 -32.50
C LYS A 517 -15.65 -11.24 -32.99
N LYS A 518 -14.99 -10.52 -32.08
CA LYS A 518 -13.83 -9.67 -32.38
C LYS A 518 -12.61 -10.09 -31.57
N PRO A 519 -11.38 -9.79 -32.04
CA PRO A 519 -10.18 -9.96 -31.22
C PRO A 519 -10.29 -9.12 -29.93
N ASN A 520 -10.08 -9.75 -28.77
CA ASN A 520 -9.91 -9.06 -27.49
C ASN A 520 -8.43 -8.76 -27.20
N ALA A 521 -8.11 -7.81 -26.34
CA ALA A 521 -6.75 -7.56 -25.85
C ALA A 521 -6.48 -8.37 -24.57
N ASP A 522 -5.24 -8.81 -24.40
CA ASP A 522 -4.70 -9.43 -23.18
C ASP A 522 -3.16 -9.32 -23.18
N PRO A 523 -2.48 -9.54 -22.03
CA PRO A 523 -1.02 -9.45 -21.93
C PRO A 523 -0.23 -10.20 -23.02
N ARG A 524 -0.68 -11.40 -23.41
CA ARG A 524 0.00 -12.23 -24.42
C ARG A 524 -0.20 -11.65 -25.82
N LYS A 525 -1.38 -11.12 -26.12
CA LYS A 525 -1.64 -10.46 -27.40
C LYS A 525 -0.86 -9.16 -27.56
N TRP A 526 -0.60 -8.44 -26.48
CA TRP A 526 0.31 -7.29 -26.51
C TRP A 526 1.77 -7.68 -26.76
N GLU A 527 2.22 -8.84 -26.25
CA GLU A 527 3.52 -9.41 -26.63
C GLU A 527 3.58 -9.76 -28.13
N MET A 528 2.52 -10.38 -28.66
CA MET A 528 2.41 -10.66 -30.11
C MET A 528 2.39 -9.38 -30.94
N ALA A 529 1.67 -8.35 -30.47
CA ALA A 529 1.59 -7.04 -31.10
C ALA A 529 2.95 -6.36 -31.14
N SER A 530 3.74 -6.48 -30.07
CA SER A 530 5.12 -6.00 -30.02
C SER A 530 5.98 -6.63 -31.11
N LYS A 531 5.95 -7.97 -31.24
CA LYS A 531 6.70 -8.69 -32.29
C LYS A 531 6.27 -8.26 -33.69
N MET A 532 4.97 -8.11 -33.91
CA MET A 532 4.42 -7.65 -35.19
C MET A 532 4.82 -6.21 -35.51
N LEU A 533 4.80 -5.33 -34.51
CA LEU A 533 5.16 -3.93 -34.68
C LEU A 533 6.65 -3.76 -34.95
N TYR A 534 7.53 -4.48 -34.26
CA TYR A 534 8.96 -4.50 -34.59
C TYR A 534 9.24 -4.99 -36.01
N ALA A 535 8.54 -6.04 -36.46
CA ALA A 535 8.78 -6.63 -37.78
C ALA A 535 8.24 -5.77 -38.93
N THR A 536 7.18 -4.98 -38.69
CA THR A 536 6.44 -4.32 -39.78
C THR A 536 6.44 -2.80 -39.71
N GLY A 537 6.67 -2.21 -38.53
CA GLY A 537 6.52 -0.78 -38.28
C GLY A 537 5.10 -0.25 -38.50
N CYS A 538 4.10 -1.12 -38.69
CA CYS A 538 2.75 -0.75 -39.13
C CYS A 538 1.74 -0.91 -37.99
N PRO A 539 1.41 0.15 -37.22
CA PRO A 539 0.52 0.04 -36.06
C PRO A 539 -0.91 -0.39 -36.43
N GLU A 540 -1.38 -0.10 -37.64
CA GLU A 540 -2.69 -0.53 -38.13
C GLU A 540 -2.84 -2.05 -38.21
N MET A 541 -1.74 -2.81 -38.30
CA MET A 541 -1.79 -4.28 -38.31
C MET A 541 -2.23 -4.88 -36.97
N LEU A 542 -2.09 -4.12 -35.87
CA LEU A 542 -2.46 -4.58 -34.53
C LEU A 542 -3.96 -4.84 -34.37
N ARG A 543 -4.80 -4.35 -35.30
CA ARG A 543 -6.26 -4.62 -35.31
C ARG A 543 -6.60 -6.10 -35.33
N ALA A 544 -5.71 -6.93 -35.89
CA ALA A 544 -5.88 -8.38 -35.93
C ALA A 544 -5.69 -9.04 -34.55
N LEU A 545 -5.00 -8.37 -33.62
CA LEU A 545 -4.67 -8.88 -32.30
C LEU A 545 -5.53 -8.25 -31.20
N VAL A 546 -5.62 -6.92 -31.17
CA VAL A 546 -6.27 -6.17 -30.08
C VAL A 546 -7.61 -5.54 -30.47
N GLY A 547 -8.05 -5.74 -31.72
CA GLY A 547 -9.31 -5.22 -32.23
C GLY A 547 -9.19 -3.80 -32.81
N GLU A 548 -10.21 -3.40 -33.59
CA GLU A 548 -10.20 -2.14 -34.35
C GLU A 548 -10.19 -0.90 -33.45
N ASP A 549 -10.98 -0.91 -32.37
CA ASP A 549 -11.14 0.27 -31.52
C ASP A 549 -9.86 0.61 -30.76
N ILE A 550 -9.26 -0.39 -30.11
CA ILE A 550 -7.97 -0.23 -29.42
C ILE A 550 -6.86 0.18 -30.40
N THR A 551 -6.87 -0.39 -31.61
CA THR A 551 -5.86 -0.05 -32.63
C THR A 551 -5.99 1.38 -33.12
N ARG A 552 -7.22 1.87 -33.33
CA ARG A 552 -7.47 3.26 -33.73
C ARG A 552 -6.92 4.23 -32.69
N GLU A 553 -7.23 4.01 -31.42
CA GLU A 553 -6.71 4.82 -30.31
C GLU A 553 -5.19 4.72 -30.17
N PHE A 554 -4.61 3.53 -30.36
CA PHE A 554 -3.16 3.33 -30.35
C PHE A 554 -2.47 4.11 -31.49
N VAL A 555 -3.03 4.07 -32.70
CA VAL A 555 -2.53 4.82 -33.86
C VAL A 555 -2.61 6.33 -33.60
N GLU A 556 -3.70 6.82 -32.99
CA GLU A 556 -3.83 8.23 -32.59
C GLU A 556 -2.81 8.63 -31.53
N PHE A 557 -2.51 7.75 -30.58
CA PHE A 557 -1.46 7.96 -29.58
C PHE A 557 -0.06 8.04 -30.23
N CYS A 558 0.24 7.16 -31.19
CA CYS A 558 1.53 7.21 -31.91
C CYS A 558 1.70 8.48 -32.79
N LYS A 559 0.61 9.22 -33.06
CA LYS A 559 0.62 10.45 -33.87
C LYS A 559 0.68 11.74 -33.03
N GLN A 560 0.73 11.65 -31.70
CA GLN A 560 0.85 12.83 -30.85
C GLN A 560 2.12 13.62 -31.18
N GLN A 561 2.05 14.96 -31.11
CA GLN A 561 3.23 15.79 -31.24
C GLN A 561 4.13 15.62 -30.02
N VAL A 562 5.43 15.55 -30.25
CA VAL A 562 6.44 15.32 -29.20
C VAL A 562 7.50 16.40 -29.28
N ILE A 563 8.07 16.74 -28.13
CA ILE A 563 9.34 17.46 -28.09
C ILE A 563 10.42 16.43 -28.44
N THR A 564 11.15 16.67 -29.53
CA THR A 564 12.08 15.69 -30.06
C THR A 564 13.40 15.68 -29.31
N LEU A 565 14.19 14.63 -29.51
CA LEU A 565 15.53 14.52 -28.96
C LEU A 565 16.41 15.69 -29.40
N ASP A 566 16.32 16.11 -30.66
CA ASP A 566 17.03 17.27 -31.18
C ASP A 566 16.59 18.57 -30.49
N ASP A 567 15.31 18.72 -30.16
CA ASP A 567 14.82 19.89 -29.44
C ASP A 567 15.42 19.96 -28.04
N VAL A 568 15.48 18.84 -27.32
CA VAL A 568 16.06 18.78 -25.97
C VAL A 568 17.57 18.95 -25.99
N ILE A 569 18.28 18.28 -26.92
CA ILE A 569 19.74 18.38 -27.06
C ILE A 569 20.17 19.80 -27.43
N ASN A 570 19.41 20.51 -28.28
CA ASN A 570 19.75 21.86 -28.70
C ASN A 570 19.11 22.96 -27.82
N GLY A 571 18.21 22.60 -26.91
CA GLY A 571 17.47 23.57 -26.09
C GLY A 571 16.43 24.37 -26.88
N ASN A 572 15.87 23.79 -27.95
CA ASN A 572 14.84 24.39 -28.79
C ASN A 572 13.43 24.19 -28.20
N TYR A 573 13.29 24.39 -26.90
CA TYR A 573 12.02 24.31 -26.19
C TYR A 573 11.96 25.37 -25.10
N THR A 574 10.75 25.75 -24.69
CA THR A 574 10.52 26.67 -23.58
C THR A 574 9.78 25.97 -22.44
N ASP A 575 9.85 26.56 -21.23
CA ASP A 575 9.04 26.08 -20.09
C ASP A 575 7.54 26.07 -20.42
N ARG A 576 7.09 26.96 -21.32
CA ARG A 576 5.69 26.98 -21.79
C ARG A 576 5.37 25.77 -22.65
N ASP A 577 6.29 25.35 -23.52
CA ASP A 577 6.11 24.16 -24.35
C ASP A 577 6.01 22.91 -23.47
N MET A 578 6.85 22.81 -22.44
CA MET A 578 6.78 21.73 -21.45
C MET A 578 5.47 21.73 -20.66
N GLN A 579 4.99 22.91 -20.24
CA GLN A 579 3.72 23.05 -19.49
C GLN A 579 2.49 22.79 -20.37
N ALA A 580 2.58 23.07 -21.67
CA ALA A 580 1.51 22.87 -22.63
C ALA A 580 1.26 21.40 -22.97
N LEU A 581 2.27 20.53 -22.79
CA LEU A 581 2.12 19.09 -23.04
C LEU A 581 1.02 18.50 -22.16
N ASN A 582 -0.01 17.97 -22.82
CA ASN A 582 -1.01 17.13 -22.19
C ASN A 582 -0.41 15.76 -21.81
N THR A 583 -1.16 14.97 -21.05
CA THR A 583 -0.66 13.69 -20.55
C THR A 583 -0.19 12.74 -21.67
N ALA A 584 -0.92 12.64 -22.79
CA ALA A 584 -0.55 11.78 -23.91
C ALA A 584 0.76 12.25 -24.55
N GLU A 585 0.90 13.55 -24.77
CA GLU A 585 2.10 14.16 -25.35
C GLU A 585 3.33 13.99 -24.43
N ARG A 586 3.16 14.00 -23.10
CA ARG A 586 4.24 13.69 -22.16
C ARG A 586 4.72 12.24 -22.26
N TYR A 587 3.81 11.26 -22.38
CA TYR A 587 4.20 9.86 -22.60
C TYR A 587 4.89 9.68 -23.96
N ALA A 588 4.35 10.29 -25.03
CA ALA A 588 4.91 10.21 -26.36
C ALA A 588 6.31 10.87 -26.42
N THR A 589 6.48 12.03 -25.78
CA THR A 589 7.77 12.73 -25.63
C THR A 589 8.77 11.87 -24.85
N THR A 590 8.35 11.31 -23.71
CA THR A 590 9.21 10.41 -22.91
C THR A 590 9.70 9.21 -23.71
N MET A 591 8.83 8.61 -24.53
CA MET A 591 9.17 7.50 -25.40
C MET A 591 10.19 7.89 -26.48
N GLU A 592 10.02 9.05 -27.10
CA GLU A 592 10.94 9.55 -28.13
C GLU A 592 12.33 9.79 -27.53
N LEU A 593 12.38 10.46 -26.37
CA LEU A 593 13.61 10.85 -25.70
C LEU A 593 14.42 9.67 -25.16
N ALA A 594 13.77 8.55 -24.84
CA ALA A 594 14.47 7.36 -24.36
C ALA A 594 15.39 6.70 -25.40
N ARG A 595 15.39 7.18 -26.65
CA ARG A 595 16.33 6.76 -27.70
C ARG A 595 17.69 7.45 -27.62
N VAL A 596 17.88 8.34 -26.64
CA VAL A 596 19.12 9.08 -26.43
C VAL A 596 20.32 8.15 -26.29
N ASP A 597 21.47 8.63 -26.76
CA ASP A 597 22.77 8.00 -26.53
C ASP A 597 23.30 8.26 -25.11
N ASP A 598 24.40 7.60 -24.76
CA ASP A 598 25.05 7.72 -23.46
C ASP A 598 25.62 9.13 -23.20
N ASP A 599 25.94 9.88 -24.26
CA ASP A 599 26.59 11.19 -24.21
C ASP A 599 25.62 12.31 -23.80
N ASN A 600 24.35 12.19 -24.20
CA ASN A 600 23.30 13.17 -23.91
C ASN A 600 22.34 12.73 -22.80
N LEU A 601 22.61 11.60 -22.15
CA LEU A 601 21.75 10.97 -21.15
C LEU A 601 21.35 11.92 -20.03
N GLU A 602 22.30 12.57 -19.35
CA GLU A 602 22.03 13.45 -18.20
C GLU A 602 21.11 14.61 -18.58
N LYS A 603 21.36 15.20 -19.75
CA LYS A 603 20.60 16.36 -20.23
C LYS A 603 19.16 15.97 -20.54
N VAL A 604 18.98 14.88 -21.27
CA VAL A 604 17.65 14.39 -21.66
C VAL A 604 16.88 13.86 -20.47
N ARG A 605 17.56 13.14 -19.56
CA ARG A 605 16.97 12.66 -18.31
C ARG A 605 16.54 13.81 -17.39
N GLY A 606 17.35 14.86 -17.29
CA GLY A 606 17.00 16.09 -16.56
C GLY A 606 15.74 16.76 -17.11
N PHE A 607 15.57 16.78 -18.43
CA PHE A 607 14.34 17.26 -19.07
C PHE A 607 13.13 16.39 -18.70
N VAL A 608 13.25 15.06 -18.87
CA VAL A 608 12.13 14.14 -18.63
C VAL A 608 11.70 14.12 -17.17
N THR A 609 12.65 14.16 -16.23
CA THR A 609 12.32 14.27 -14.80
C THR A 609 11.59 15.57 -14.47
N GLY A 610 11.84 16.64 -15.23
CA GLY A 610 11.08 17.89 -15.19
C GLY A 610 9.61 17.77 -15.67
N LEU A 611 9.29 16.79 -16.51
CA LEU A 611 7.89 16.49 -16.89
C LEU A 611 7.10 15.83 -15.74
N GLY A 612 7.80 15.21 -14.79
CA GLY A 612 7.27 14.55 -13.60
C GLY A 612 8.05 13.29 -13.23
N ALA A 613 8.01 12.91 -11.95
CA ALA A 613 8.75 11.74 -11.43
C ALA A 613 8.37 10.42 -12.10
N GLU A 614 7.09 10.27 -12.49
CA GLU A 614 6.60 9.12 -13.25
C GLU A 614 7.30 8.99 -14.61
N PHE A 615 7.40 10.09 -15.36
CA PHE A 615 8.05 10.09 -16.68
C PHE A 615 9.55 9.81 -16.57
N GLY A 616 10.20 10.32 -15.53
CA GLY A 616 11.59 9.97 -15.21
C GLY A 616 11.78 8.47 -14.99
N ALA A 617 10.90 7.83 -14.22
CA ALA A 617 10.95 6.38 -14.01
C ALA A 617 10.70 5.59 -15.30
N ILE A 618 9.77 6.05 -16.15
CA ILE A 618 9.48 5.44 -17.45
C ILE A 618 10.69 5.54 -18.39
N PHE A 619 11.33 6.71 -18.45
CA PHE A 619 12.53 6.93 -19.26
C PHE A 619 13.68 6.03 -18.80
N ASP A 620 13.92 5.96 -17.49
CA ASP A 620 14.97 5.12 -16.90
C ASP A 620 14.78 3.64 -17.30
N ALA A 621 13.54 3.15 -17.22
CA ALA A 621 13.19 1.77 -17.58
C ALA A 621 13.34 1.52 -19.09
N LEU A 622 12.97 2.50 -19.93
CA LEU A 622 13.14 2.40 -21.37
C LEU A 622 14.60 2.40 -21.80
N TRP A 623 15.35 3.39 -21.36
CA TRP A 623 16.70 3.61 -21.86
C TRP A 623 17.62 2.44 -21.54
N THR A 624 17.43 1.85 -20.36
CA THR A 624 18.20 0.69 -19.90
C THR A 624 17.82 -0.61 -20.61
N HIS A 625 16.54 -0.82 -20.96
CA HIS A 625 16.05 -2.08 -21.55
C HIS A 625 16.50 -3.35 -20.80
N GLY A 626 16.78 -3.25 -19.49
CA GLY A 626 17.32 -4.35 -18.69
C GLY A 626 18.80 -4.69 -18.93
N ASP A 627 19.54 -3.87 -19.67
CA ASP A 627 20.98 -4.03 -19.89
C ASP A 627 21.78 -3.57 -18.66
N GLU A 628 22.56 -4.48 -18.06
CA GLU A 628 23.37 -4.22 -16.86
C GLU A 628 24.36 -3.06 -17.05
N SER A 629 24.99 -2.95 -18.23
CA SER A 629 25.95 -1.89 -18.51
C SER A 629 25.28 -0.50 -18.55
N LYS A 630 24.07 -0.44 -19.09
CA LYS A 630 23.25 0.78 -19.07
C LYS A 630 22.72 1.08 -17.68
N LEU A 631 22.36 0.08 -16.89
CA LEU A 631 21.94 0.29 -15.50
C LEU A 631 23.04 0.95 -14.66
N GLU A 632 24.29 0.52 -14.85
CA GLU A 632 25.46 1.16 -14.22
C GLU A 632 25.62 2.61 -14.66
N ARG A 633 25.60 2.89 -15.97
CA ARG A 633 25.69 4.26 -16.52
C ARG A 633 24.56 5.17 -16.03
N LEU A 634 23.34 4.65 -15.92
CA LEU A 634 22.19 5.37 -15.39
C LEU A 634 22.36 5.69 -13.90
N ALA A 635 22.91 4.76 -13.11
CA ALA A 635 23.20 4.99 -11.70
C ALA A 635 24.23 6.12 -11.50
N GLU A 636 25.27 6.18 -12.34
CA GLU A 636 26.24 7.28 -12.36
C GLU A 636 25.58 8.62 -12.67
N ALA A 637 24.70 8.67 -13.69
CA ALA A 637 23.94 9.87 -14.04
C ALA A 637 23.05 10.36 -12.87
N LYS A 638 22.37 9.45 -12.17
CA LYS A 638 21.56 9.77 -10.98
C LYS A 638 22.40 10.33 -9.83
N LEU A 639 23.60 9.79 -9.61
CA LEU A 639 24.52 10.27 -8.57
C LEU A 639 25.04 11.68 -8.88
N ALA A 640 25.28 12.01 -10.14
CA ALA A 640 25.69 13.34 -10.58
C ALA A 640 24.61 14.43 -10.35
N GLU A 641 23.34 14.06 -10.30
CA GLU A 641 22.21 14.96 -10.04
C GLU A 641 21.95 15.24 -8.54
N MET A 642 22.57 14.49 -7.62
CA MET A 642 22.36 14.68 -6.17
C MET A 642 23.09 15.94 -5.66
N PRO A 643 22.41 16.88 -4.95
CA PRO A 643 23.06 18.06 -4.40
C PRO A 643 24.00 17.67 -3.25
N GLY A 644 25.29 17.55 -3.58
CA GLY A 644 26.36 17.15 -2.66
C GLY A 644 27.42 16.22 -3.25
N GLY A 645 27.19 15.66 -4.45
CA GLY A 645 28.08 14.71 -5.12
C GLY A 645 29.29 15.32 -5.82
N GLY A 646 30.05 16.18 -5.14
CA GLY A 646 31.36 16.61 -5.62
C GLY A 646 32.43 15.58 -5.27
N ILE A 647 32.59 14.53 -6.07
CA ILE A 647 33.86 13.76 -6.06
C ILE A 647 34.90 14.65 -6.74
N ARG A 648 35.67 15.38 -5.93
CA ARG A 648 36.95 15.93 -6.38
C ARG A 648 37.87 14.74 -6.67
N ARG A 649 38.32 14.66 -7.93
CA ARG A 649 39.36 13.75 -8.41
C ARG A 649 40.58 13.73 -7.50
#